data_AF-Q9SU36-F1
#
_entry.id   AF-Q9SU36-F1
#
_cell.length_a   1.000
_cell.length_b   1.000
_cell.length_c   1.000
_cell.angle_alpha   90.00
_cell.angle_beta   90.00
_cell.angle_gamma   90.00
#
_symmetry.space_group_name_H-M   'P 1'
#
loop_
_entity.id
_entity.type
_entity.pdbx_description
1 polymer ?
#
loop_
_entity_poly.entity_id
_entity_poly.type
_entity_poly.pdbx_seq_one_letter_code
_entity_poly.pdbx_strand_id
1 'polypeptide(L)'
;MPLTRSKSLPATENGGSDRETLQSGRSVAGILYKWTNYGKGWRSRWFLLRDGILSYSKIRRPENVNLLSPSDDLRLIGDISTDRLLRMKSCSGRSRRKHHKNIGIVHLKVSSYRESKSDHRKFYIFTATKTLHLRTDSRSDRAAWLQALASTRGIVPLQSINGDFSFVSPKDLSISTERLKKRLFEEGMNESLVKECEQIVDSEFCEVQEQIKLLHEERKKLLDALRQLEMANLEAEASGIHDDVYQLRNHKYSSLGRGKYSECSTSASSDDKQEFEDISEEDEASFHDTKESFGEPDVGSVLTHFKRRTKLPDPAEKERGVSLWSMIKDNVGKDLTRVCLPVYFNEPISSLQKCFEDLEYSYLLDQAYEYGKSGKSLLRALNVAAFAVSGYASTEGRHCKPFNPLLGETYEADFPEKGIRFFSEKVSHHPTVIACHCEGKGWKFWGDTNLRSKFWGRSIQLEPVGILTLEFDDGEIFQWSKVTTTIYNILLGKLYCDHHGIMKIRGNRQYSCMLKFKEQSILDRNPHQVNGFVEDVTGKKAATVFGKWNDSLYYVAGDGINKASASLLWKATKAPPNVTRYNFTSFAMTLNELIPGLEEKLPPTDSRLRPDQRHLENGEYEKANEEKQRLERRQRMSRQIQESGWRPRWFEPQGESESYKYTGGYWEARDVKSWDDCPNIFGEFTEEVADCA
;
A
#
# COMPACT_ATOMS: atom_id res chain seq x y z
N MET A 1 -60.97 67.56 -1.17
CA MET A 1 -62.07 66.62 -0.86
C MET A 1 -63.35 67.25 -1.36
N PRO A 2 -63.96 66.70 -2.43
CA PRO A 2 -64.98 65.68 -2.21
C PRO A 2 -65.02 64.54 -3.26
N LEU A 3 -65.26 63.33 -2.73
CA LEU A 3 -66.24 62.32 -3.15
C LEU A 3 -66.34 61.83 -4.62
N THR A 4 -66.20 60.49 -4.73
CA THR A 4 -67.03 59.54 -5.51
C THR A 4 -66.98 59.57 -7.05
N ARG A 5 -66.42 58.51 -7.64
CA ARG A 5 -67.22 57.50 -8.39
C ARG A 5 -66.33 56.37 -8.93
N SER A 6 -66.83 55.17 -8.72
CA SER A 6 -66.47 53.92 -9.37
C SER A 6 -66.53 54.02 -10.90
N LYS A 7 -65.47 53.55 -11.57
CA LYS A 7 -65.56 52.99 -12.91
C LYS A 7 -64.83 51.65 -12.89
N SER A 8 -65.64 50.60 -12.97
CA SER A 8 -65.24 49.22 -13.17
C SER A 8 -64.58 49.04 -14.54
N LEU A 9 -63.48 48.30 -14.52
CA LEU A 9 -62.62 47.87 -15.63
C LEU A 9 -63.37 46.95 -16.61
N PRO A 10 -63.06 47.01 -17.92
CA PRO A 10 -63.14 45.86 -18.79
C PRO A 10 -61.83 45.08 -18.77
N ALA A 11 -61.95 43.75 -18.68
CA ALA A 11 -60.86 42.80 -18.75
C ALA A 11 -60.15 42.87 -20.12
N THR A 12 -58.84 43.11 -20.11
CA THR A 12 -57.96 42.78 -21.23
C THR A 12 -57.11 41.59 -20.82
N GLU A 13 -57.55 40.40 -21.25
CA GLU A 13 -56.74 39.19 -21.29
C GLU A 13 -55.74 39.29 -22.45
N ASN A 14 -54.44 39.16 -22.14
CA ASN A 14 -53.42 38.40 -22.88
C ASN A 14 -52.04 39.08 -22.85
N GLY A 15 -51.06 38.33 -22.35
CA GLY A 15 -49.73 38.29 -22.96
C GLY A 15 -48.67 39.22 -22.38
N GLY A 16 -48.13 38.88 -21.22
CA GLY A 16 -46.86 39.41 -20.73
C GLY A 16 -46.23 38.38 -19.79
N SER A 17 -45.34 37.54 -20.32
CA SER A 17 -44.70 36.47 -19.58
C SER A 17 -43.90 36.99 -18.38
N ASP A 18 -44.26 36.55 -17.18
CA ASP A 18 -43.47 36.63 -15.96
C ASP A 18 -42.09 35.98 -16.19
N ARG A 19 -41.08 36.81 -16.50
CA ARG A 19 -39.68 36.36 -16.63
C ARG A 19 -38.72 37.05 -15.65
N GLU A 20 -39.24 37.73 -14.63
CA GLU A 20 -38.40 38.58 -13.76
C GLU A 20 -38.15 38.08 -12.32
N THR A 21 -38.40 36.82 -11.96
CA THR A 21 -38.15 36.37 -10.55
C THR A 21 -37.25 35.14 -10.35
N LEU A 22 -36.54 34.64 -11.38
CA LEU A 22 -35.70 33.43 -11.24
C LEU A 22 -34.18 33.63 -11.12
N GLN A 23 -33.68 34.87 -11.12
CA GLN A 23 -32.22 35.11 -11.00
C GLN A 23 -31.69 35.29 -9.56
N SER A 24 -32.55 35.26 -8.54
CA SER A 24 -32.19 35.59 -7.16
C SER A 24 -31.82 34.36 -6.32
N GLY A 25 -30.51 34.05 -6.23
CA GLY A 25 -29.95 33.15 -5.20
C GLY A 25 -29.13 31.96 -5.71
N ARG A 26 -27.91 32.20 -6.21
CA ARG A 26 -27.00 31.13 -6.70
C ARG A 26 -26.27 30.36 -5.60
N SER A 27 -26.18 30.90 -4.38
CA SER A 27 -25.45 30.28 -3.28
C SER A 27 -26.38 29.92 -2.13
N VAL A 28 -26.23 28.71 -1.61
CA VAL A 28 -27.01 28.20 -0.48
C VAL A 28 -26.07 27.79 0.65
N ALA A 29 -26.35 28.23 1.87
CA ALA A 29 -25.57 27.82 3.03
C ALA A 29 -26.46 27.41 4.21
N GLY A 30 -25.86 26.72 5.17
CA GLY A 30 -26.53 26.36 6.40
C GLY A 30 -25.76 25.32 7.21
N ILE A 31 -26.27 25.03 8.40
CA ILE A 31 -25.72 23.99 9.26
C ILE A 31 -26.34 22.64 8.87
N LEU A 32 -25.47 21.64 8.68
CA LEU A 32 -25.87 20.25 8.56
C LEU A 32 -25.11 19.41 9.59
N TYR A 33 -25.72 18.32 10.03
CA TYR A 33 -25.03 17.31 10.82
C TYR A 33 -24.40 16.30 9.87
N LYS A 34 -23.08 16.18 9.94
CA LYS A 34 -22.31 15.19 9.19
C LYS A 34 -21.99 14.00 10.10
N TRP A 35 -22.26 12.78 9.63
CA TRP A 35 -21.76 11.57 10.29
C TRP A 35 -20.23 11.51 10.20
N THR A 36 -19.59 11.19 11.31
CA THR A 36 -18.12 11.12 11.41
C THR A 36 -17.63 9.68 11.55
N ASN A 37 -18.00 9.00 12.63
CA ASN A 37 -17.75 7.58 12.87
C ASN A 37 -18.61 7.11 14.06
N TYR A 38 -18.55 5.81 14.39
CA TYR A 38 -19.30 5.24 15.52
C TYR A 38 -18.95 5.87 16.88
N GLY A 39 -17.71 6.32 17.10
CA GLY A 39 -17.30 6.92 18.38
C GLY A 39 -17.75 8.36 18.57
N LYS A 40 -17.76 9.17 17.50
CA LYS A 40 -18.09 10.61 17.56
C LYS A 40 -19.51 10.93 17.09
N GLY A 41 -20.12 10.05 16.30
CA GLY A 41 -21.47 10.19 15.78
C GLY A 41 -21.67 11.38 14.84
N TRP A 42 -22.84 12.02 14.95
CA TRP A 42 -23.22 13.20 14.18
C TRP A 42 -22.58 14.47 14.71
N ARG A 43 -21.96 15.27 13.84
CA ARG A 43 -21.33 16.56 14.20
C ARG A 43 -21.80 17.68 13.30
N SER A 44 -22.16 18.81 13.88
CA SER A 44 -22.53 20.01 13.14
C SER A 44 -21.35 20.57 12.36
N ARG A 45 -21.58 20.90 11.10
CA ARG A 45 -20.63 21.55 10.19
C ARG A 45 -21.35 22.66 9.44
N TRP A 46 -20.62 23.71 9.09
CA TRP A 46 -21.13 24.73 8.19
C TRP A 46 -20.94 24.24 6.77
N PHE A 47 -22.00 24.26 5.97
CA PHE A 47 -21.98 23.89 4.56
C PHE A 47 -22.33 25.09 3.68
N LEU A 48 -21.67 25.18 2.53
CA LEU A 48 -21.92 26.14 1.47
C LEU A 48 -21.96 25.38 0.15
N LEU A 49 -23.06 25.50 -0.58
CA LEU A 49 -23.21 25.03 -1.95
C LEU A 49 -23.18 26.26 -2.88
N ARG A 50 -22.19 26.29 -3.78
CA ARG A 50 -22.02 27.35 -4.77
C ARG A 50 -21.53 26.74 -6.06
N ASP A 51 -22.21 27.03 -7.17
CA ASP A 51 -21.81 26.63 -8.52
C ASP A 51 -21.47 25.11 -8.65
N GLY A 52 -22.26 24.25 -7.99
CA GLY A 52 -22.06 22.79 -7.98
C GLY A 52 -20.94 22.28 -7.06
N ILE A 53 -20.19 23.18 -6.41
CA ILE A 53 -19.18 22.83 -5.42
C ILE A 53 -19.80 22.92 -4.03
N LEU A 54 -19.76 21.81 -3.30
CA LEU A 54 -20.12 21.75 -1.90
C LEU A 54 -18.87 21.92 -1.04
N SER A 55 -18.87 22.94 -0.20
CA SER A 55 -17.79 23.25 0.72
C SER A 55 -18.27 23.12 2.16
N TYR A 56 -17.43 22.61 3.07
CA TYR A 56 -17.77 22.57 4.49
C TYR A 56 -16.60 22.79 5.44
N SER A 57 -16.91 23.26 6.64
CA SER A 57 -15.92 23.53 7.69
C SER A 57 -16.42 23.22 9.10
N LYS A 58 -15.49 23.15 10.07
CA LYS A 58 -15.83 22.99 11.50
C LYS A 58 -16.35 24.32 12.05
N ILE A 59 -17.50 24.26 12.73
CA ILE A 59 -18.09 25.41 13.41
C ILE A 59 -17.32 25.66 14.71
N ARG A 60 -16.30 26.53 14.68
CA ARG A 60 -15.50 26.84 15.87
C ARG A 60 -16.02 28.05 16.66
N ARG A 61 -16.51 29.10 16.00
CA ARG A 61 -17.00 30.36 16.63
C ARG A 61 -18.06 31.05 15.76
N PRO A 62 -18.97 31.88 16.33
CA PRO A 62 -19.96 32.63 15.56
C PRO A 62 -19.29 33.58 14.55
N GLU A 63 -18.19 34.23 14.94
CA GLU A 63 -17.52 35.29 14.17
C GLU A 63 -16.86 34.79 12.87
N ASN A 64 -16.75 33.48 12.66
CA ASN A 64 -15.92 32.89 11.60
C ASN A 64 -16.69 32.51 10.32
N VAL A 65 -17.97 32.89 10.22
CA VAL A 65 -18.75 32.74 8.97
C VAL A 65 -18.52 33.93 8.01
N ASN A 66 -17.54 34.80 8.31
CA ASN A 66 -17.10 35.94 7.49
C ASN A 66 -16.46 35.55 6.13
N LEU A 67 -16.80 34.38 5.56
CA LEU A 67 -16.42 33.98 4.20
C LEU A 67 -17.38 34.54 3.14
N LEU A 68 -18.20 35.53 3.50
CA LEU A 68 -19.31 36.01 2.69
C LEU A 68 -19.06 37.48 2.34
N SER A 69 -18.84 37.73 1.05
CA SER A 69 -18.85 39.07 0.47
C SER A 69 -20.24 39.69 0.72
N PRO A 70 -20.35 40.98 1.11
CA PRO A 70 -21.65 41.62 1.33
C PRO A 70 -22.55 41.66 0.08
N SER A 71 -21.98 41.42 -1.11
CA SER A 71 -22.67 41.45 -2.40
C SER A 71 -23.25 40.10 -2.84
N ASP A 72 -23.13 39.04 -2.05
CA ASP A 72 -23.58 37.71 -2.46
C ASP A 72 -25.03 37.42 -1.98
N ASP A 73 -25.93 37.15 -2.94
CA ASP A 73 -27.28 36.62 -2.69
C ASP A 73 -27.20 35.21 -2.09
N LEU A 74 -26.97 35.14 -0.78
CA LEU A 74 -26.88 33.91 -0.02
C LEU A 74 -28.23 33.53 0.59
N ARG A 75 -28.81 32.42 0.14
CA ARG A 75 -29.98 31.82 0.79
C ARG A 75 -29.54 30.90 1.92
N LEU A 76 -30.04 31.17 3.12
CA LEU A 76 -29.72 30.36 4.29
C LEU A 76 -30.84 29.33 4.58
N ILE A 77 -30.45 28.08 4.85
CA ILE A 77 -31.38 27.01 5.22
C ILE A 77 -31.27 26.67 6.70
N GLY A 78 -32.42 26.57 7.36
CA GLY A 78 -32.59 26.20 8.77
C GLY A 78 -32.56 27.38 9.74
N ASP A 79 -33.46 27.36 10.73
CA ASP A 79 -33.63 28.43 11.73
C ASP A 79 -32.38 28.64 12.60
N ILE A 80 -31.68 27.55 12.93
CA ILE A 80 -30.41 27.63 13.70
C ILE A 80 -29.36 28.42 12.92
N SER A 81 -29.36 28.28 11.59
CA SER A 81 -28.45 29.01 10.71
C SER A 81 -28.82 30.50 10.73
N THR A 82 -30.11 30.84 10.60
CA THR A 82 -30.59 32.24 10.54
C THR A 82 -30.39 32.96 11.87
N ASP A 83 -30.73 32.33 12.98
CA ASP A 83 -30.52 32.88 14.33
C ASP A 83 -29.05 33.14 14.61
N ARG A 84 -28.16 32.22 14.22
CA ARG A 84 -26.70 32.44 14.36
C ARG A 84 -26.21 33.63 13.54
N LEU A 85 -26.68 33.77 12.31
CA LEU A 85 -26.28 34.88 11.43
C LEU A 85 -26.85 36.22 11.91
N LEU A 86 -28.08 36.25 12.42
CA LEU A 86 -28.69 37.42 13.06
C LEU A 86 -27.92 37.83 14.31
N ARG A 87 -27.53 36.87 15.14
CA ARG A 87 -26.70 37.12 16.33
C ARG A 87 -25.33 37.69 15.96
N MET A 88 -24.76 37.31 14.80
CA MET A 88 -23.53 37.92 14.28
C MET A 88 -23.73 39.38 13.87
N LYS A 89 -24.81 39.70 13.13
CA LYS A 89 -25.08 41.09 12.69
C LYS A 89 -25.21 42.03 13.90
N SER A 90 -25.84 41.59 14.98
CA SER A 90 -25.97 42.36 16.23
C SER A 90 -24.63 42.56 16.96
N CYS A 91 -23.71 41.59 16.92
CA CYS A 91 -22.41 41.69 17.61
C CYS A 91 -21.34 42.46 16.84
N SER A 92 -21.63 42.95 15.63
CA SER A 92 -20.65 43.65 14.78
C SER A 92 -20.11 44.96 15.37
N GLY A 93 -20.70 45.48 16.45
CA GLY A 93 -20.23 46.70 17.12
C GLY A 93 -19.05 46.54 18.09
N ARG A 94 -18.71 45.34 18.58
CA ARG A 94 -17.69 45.20 19.64
C ARG A 94 -17.01 43.82 19.65
N SER A 95 -15.95 43.60 18.88
CA SER A 95 -15.01 42.51 19.21
C SER A 95 -13.60 42.75 18.69
N ARG A 96 -12.65 42.55 19.60
CA ARG A 96 -11.21 42.81 19.46
C ARG A 96 -10.57 41.83 18.48
N ARG A 97 -9.70 42.34 17.60
CA ARG A 97 -8.80 41.59 16.71
C ARG A 97 -7.98 40.56 17.52
N LYS A 98 -8.41 39.30 17.58
CA LYS A 98 -7.58 38.17 18.03
C LYS A 98 -7.31 37.27 16.83
N HIS A 99 -6.04 36.86 16.71
CA HIS A 99 -5.47 36.09 15.60
C HIS A 99 -6.42 35.01 15.05
N HIS A 100 -6.77 35.16 13.77
CA HIS A 100 -7.53 34.17 13.00
C HIS A 100 -6.65 32.92 12.78
N LYS A 101 -6.95 31.81 13.46
CA LYS A 101 -6.45 30.49 13.03
C LYS A 101 -7.19 30.11 11.74
N ASN A 102 -6.44 29.84 10.67
CA ASN A 102 -7.00 29.36 9.40
C ASN A 102 -7.89 28.14 9.63
N ILE A 103 -9.12 28.20 9.12
CA ILE A 103 -10.07 27.08 9.19
C ILE A 103 -9.85 26.24 7.95
N GLY A 104 -9.57 24.95 8.13
CA GLY A 104 -9.57 24.00 7.03
C GLY A 104 -10.98 23.91 6.44
N ILE A 105 -11.11 24.31 5.17
CA ILE A 105 -12.33 24.18 4.37
C ILE A 105 -12.11 23.00 3.43
N VAL A 106 -13.09 22.10 3.40
CA VAL A 106 -13.09 20.98 2.45
C VAL A 106 -14.01 21.35 1.30
N HIS A 107 -13.47 21.39 0.09
CA HIS A 107 -14.23 21.62 -1.15
C HIS A 107 -14.44 20.28 -1.86
N LEU A 108 -15.67 20.02 -2.28
CA LEU A 108 -16.06 18.77 -2.92
C LEU A 108 -16.95 19.04 -4.13
N LYS A 109 -16.59 18.47 -5.28
CA LYS A 109 -17.48 18.40 -6.44
C LYS A 109 -18.56 17.35 -6.15
N VAL A 110 -19.82 17.77 -6.18
CA VAL A 110 -20.95 16.87 -5.99
C VAL A 110 -21.15 16.06 -7.27
N SER A 111 -21.05 14.74 -7.19
CA SER A 111 -21.33 13.83 -8.31
C SER A 111 -22.83 13.52 -8.36
N SER A 112 -23.39 13.06 -7.24
CA SER A 112 -24.81 12.77 -7.11
C SER A 112 -25.27 12.90 -5.67
N TYR A 113 -26.58 12.82 -5.44
CA TYR A 113 -27.16 12.86 -4.10
C TYR A 113 -28.42 11.99 -4.06
N ARG A 114 -28.79 11.54 -2.85
CA ARG A 114 -29.95 10.68 -2.64
C ARG A 114 -30.66 11.03 -1.34
N GLU A 115 -31.98 10.99 -1.34
CA GLU A 115 -32.76 11.11 -0.11
C GLU A 115 -32.86 9.77 0.64
N SER A 116 -32.90 9.83 1.98
CA SER A 116 -33.23 8.66 2.77
C SER A 116 -34.73 8.35 2.66
N LYS A 117 -35.04 7.09 2.37
CA LYS A 117 -36.42 6.56 2.34
C LYS A 117 -37.01 6.35 3.74
N SER A 118 -36.17 6.15 4.76
CA SER A 118 -36.58 5.83 6.13
C SER A 118 -36.47 6.98 7.11
N ASP A 119 -35.70 8.03 6.79
CA ASP A 119 -35.47 9.18 7.68
C ASP A 119 -35.71 10.49 6.91
N HIS A 120 -36.79 11.18 7.29
CA HIS A 120 -37.24 12.41 6.64
C HIS A 120 -36.30 13.61 6.79
N ARG A 121 -35.23 13.51 7.60
CA ARG A 121 -34.20 14.54 7.79
C ARG A 121 -32.87 14.16 7.16
N LYS A 122 -32.69 12.91 6.76
CA LYS A 122 -31.41 12.37 6.27
C LYS A 122 -31.35 12.33 4.75
N PHE A 123 -30.18 12.66 4.22
CA PHE A 123 -29.83 12.53 2.81
C PHE A 123 -28.33 12.25 2.67
N TYR A 124 -27.93 11.89 1.45
CA TYR A 124 -26.59 11.44 1.12
C TYR A 124 -26.07 12.27 -0.05
N ILE A 125 -24.82 12.71 0.04
CA ILE A 125 -24.10 13.32 -1.08
C ILE A 125 -22.95 12.40 -1.46
N PHE A 126 -22.87 12.06 -2.73
CA PHE A 126 -21.81 11.27 -3.31
C PHE A 126 -20.89 12.19 -4.09
N THR A 127 -19.61 12.05 -3.82
CA THR A 127 -18.52 12.69 -4.54
C THR A 127 -17.66 11.57 -5.12
N ALA A 128 -16.73 11.89 -6.02
CA ALA A 128 -15.85 10.89 -6.62
C ALA A 128 -15.06 10.05 -5.58
N THR A 129 -14.84 10.57 -4.37
CA THR A 129 -13.99 9.92 -3.36
C THR A 129 -14.69 9.66 -2.03
N LYS A 130 -15.86 10.25 -1.78
CA LYS A 130 -16.53 10.22 -0.47
C LYS A 130 -18.04 10.19 -0.59
N THR A 131 -18.65 9.40 0.30
CA THR A 131 -20.08 9.49 0.62
C THR A 131 -20.24 10.29 1.90
N LEU A 132 -20.93 11.43 1.81
CA LEU A 132 -21.30 12.24 2.96
C LEU A 132 -22.70 11.88 3.41
N HIS A 133 -22.79 11.36 4.64
CA HIS A 133 -24.05 11.14 5.32
C HIS A 133 -24.44 12.42 6.07
N LEU A 134 -25.53 13.06 5.65
CA LEU A 134 -25.96 14.37 6.13
C LEU A 134 -27.38 14.31 6.71
N ARG A 135 -27.63 15.14 7.72
CA ARG A 135 -28.94 15.28 8.36
C ARG A 135 -29.26 16.75 8.59
N THR A 136 -30.52 17.13 8.38
CA THR A 136 -31.08 18.46 8.69
C THR A 136 -31.84 18.47 10.02
N ASP A 137 -32.22 19.66 10.50
CA ASP A 137 -33.08 19.79 11.68
C ASP A 137 -34.54 19.43 11.38
N SER A 138 -35.04 19.76 10.19
CA SER A 138 -36.42 19.51 9.77
C SER A 138 -36.53 18.85 8.38
N ARG A 139 -37.71 18.27 8.08
CA ARG A 139 -38.04 17.72 6.75
C ARG A 139 -38.06 18.81 5.68
N SER A 140 -38.52 20.01 6.02
CA SER A 140 -38.54 21.17 5.13
C SER A 140 -37.12 21.63 4.76
N ASP A 141 -36.20 21.65 5.73
CA ASP A 141 -34.80 21.99 5.44
C ASP A 141 -34.16 20.97 4.50
N ARG A 142 -34.47 19.68 4.67
CA ARG A 142 -33.99 18.63 3.77
C ARG A 142 -34.47 18.89 2.35
N ALA A 143 -35.74 19.21 2.18
CA ALA A 143 -36.32 19.52 0.88
C ALA A 143 -35.65 20.75 0.24
N ALA A 144 -35.37 21.80 1.03
CA ALA A 144 -34.68 23.00 0.54
C ALA A 144 -33.24 22.70 0.08
N TRP A 145 -32.49 21.86 0.81
CA TRP A 145 -31.14 21.44 0.40
C TRP A 145 -31.17 20.60 -0.87
N LEU A 146 -32.11 19.65 -0.98
CA LEU A 146 -32.27 18.82 -2.18
C LEU A 146 -32.67 19.65 -3.40
N GLN A 147 -33.54 20.66 -3.22
CA GLN A 147 -33.88 21.61 -4.27
C GLN A 147 -32.66 22.42 -4.71
N ALA A 148 -31.84 22.90 -3.77
CA ALA A 148 -30.61 23.63 -4.09
C ALA A 148 -29.61 22.77 -4.88
N LEU A 149 -29.43 21.50 -4.48
CA LEU A 149 -28.59 20.54 -5.20
C LEU A 149 -29.14 20.25 -6.60
N ALA A 150 -30.47 20.11 -6.75
CA ALA A 150 -31.12 19.94 -8.04
C ALA A 150 -30.88 21.16 -8.96
N SER A 151 -31.03 22.38 -8.43
CA SER A 151 -30.80 23.61 -9.19
C SER A 151 -29.36 23.75 -9.68
N THR A 152 -28.37 23.17 -8.97
CA THR A 152 -26.98 23.17 -9.45
C THR A 152 -26.72 22.20 -10.62
N ARG A 153 -27.57 21.18 -10.84
CA ARG A 153 -27.40 20.21 -11.94
C ARG A 153 -27.59 20.79 -13.35
N GLY A 154 -28.01 22.06 -13.48
CA GLY A 154 -28.08 22.78 -14.76
C GLY A 154 -27.07 23.93 -14.93
N ILE A 155 -26.26 24.24 -13.91
CA ILE A 155 -25.38 25.44 -13.87
C ILE A 155 -23.91 25.07 -14.06
N VAL A 156 -23.59 23.83 -14.43
CA VAL A 156 -22.42 23.62 -15.28
C VAL A 156 -22.94 23.65 -16.71
N PRO A 157 -23.29 24.82 -17.29
CA PRO A 157 -23.36 24.84 -18.73
C PRO A 157 -21.99 24.37 -19.20
N LEU A 158 -21.98 23.58 -20.26
CA LEU A 158 -20.87 23.46 -21.21
C LEU A 158 -20.48 24.84 -21.80
N GLN A 159 -20.64 25.93 -21.04
CA GLN A 159 -20.10 27.24 -21.28
C GLN A 159 -18.61 27.06 -21.23
N SER A 160 -18.14 26.73 -22.42
CA SER A 160 -16.79 26.67 -22.88
C SER A 160 -15.83 27.19 -21.82
N ILE A 161 -14.98 26.30 -21.35
CA ILE A 161 -13.61 26.65 -20.96
C ILE A 161 -12.83 27.16 -22.22
N ASN A 162 -13.52 27.71 -23.24
CA ASN A 162 -13.01 28.72 -24.16
C ASN A 162 -13.21 30.13 -23.57
N GLY A 163 -13.65 30.27 -22.32
CA GLY A 163 -13.16 31.40 -21.54
C GLY A 163 -11.66 31.28 -21.63
N ASP A 164 -11.07 32.05 -22.54
CA ASP A 164 -9.65 32.19 -22.80
C ASP A 164 -8.99 32.32 -21.43
N PHE A 165 -8.63 31.19 -20.83
CA PHE A 165 -7.36 31.15 -20.17
C PHE A 165 -6.43 31.40 -21.34
N SER A 166 -6.12 32.67 -21.56
CA SER A 166 -5.03 33.14 -22.37
C SER A 166 -3.76 32.57 -21.77
N PHE A 167 -3.62 31.25 -21.86
CA PHE A 167 -2.36 30.57 -21.74
C PHE A 167 -1.60 31.12 -22.91
N VAL A 168 -0.73 32.08 -22.60
CA VAL A 168 0.29 32.62 -23.48
C VAL A 168 0.80 31.44 -24.28
N SER A 169 0.55 31.45 -25.59
CA SER A 169 1.00 30.37 -26.44
C SER A 169 2.50 30.26 -26.18
N PRO A 170 3.08 29.06 -26.05
CA PRO A 170 4.52 28.96 -25.88
C PRO A 170 5.29 29.78 -26.92
N LYS A 171 4.74 29.93 -28.14
CA LYS A 171 5.28 30.78 -29.22
C LYS A 171 5.31 32.29 -28.93
N ASP A 172 4.52 32.77 -27.97
CA ASP A 172 4.43 34.18 -27.60
C ASP A 172 5.40 34.55 -26.46
N LEU A 173 6.05 33.56 -25.84
CA LEU A 173 7.11 33.81 -24.89
C LEU A 173 8.39 34.19 -25.65
N SER A 174 8.85 35.42 -25.40
CA SER A 174 10.16 35.93 -25.84
C SER A 174 10.94 36.41 -24.63
N ILE A 175 12.26 36.28 -24.69
CA ILE A 175 13.18 36.84 -23.70
C ILE A 175 13.96 37.98 -24.36
N SER A 176 14.19 39.06 -23.62
CA SER A 176 15.02 40.17 -24.08
C SER A 176 16.40 40.11 -23.42
N THR A 177 17.44 40.14 -24.23
CA THR A 177 18.85 40.19 -23.82
C THR A 177 19.40 41.62 -23.73
N GLU A 178 18.58 42.65 -23.98
CA GLU A 178 19.04 44.05 -24.05
C GLU A 178 19.77 44.52 -22.78
N ARG A 179 19.25 44.12 -21.61
CA ARG A 179 19.89 44.44 -20.32
C ARG A 179 21.24 43.75 -20.15
N LEU A 180 21.38 42.52 -20.65
CA LEU A 180 22.64 41.78 -20.63
C LEU A 180 23.65 42.44 -21.58
N LYS A 181 23.26 42.72 -22.82
CA LYS A 181 24.11 43.38 -23.82
C LYS A 181 24.67 44.70 -23.30
N LYS A 182 23.81 45.56 -22.76
CA LYS A 182 24.24 46.85 -22.19
C LYS A 182 25.31 46.66 -21.11
N ARG A 183 25.12 45.71 -20.20
CA ARG A 183 26.07 45.45 -19.11
C ARG A 183 27.40 44.90 -19.62
N LEU A 184 27.38 44.00 -20.61
CA LEU A 184 28.60 43.44 -21.20
C LEU A 184 29.41 44.51 -21.95
N PHE A 185 28.75 45.44 -22.63
CA PHE A 185 29.43 46.60 -23.24
C PHE A 185 30.01 47.56 -22.19
N GLU A 186 29.31 47.80 -21.07
CA GLU A 186 29.83 48.60 -19.96
C GLU A 186 31.10 47.98 -19.34
N GLU A 187 31.23 46.65 -19.37
CA GLU A 187 32.42 45.92 -18.90
C GLU A 187 33.53 45.80 -19.98
N GLY A 188 33.37 46.47 -21.14
CA GLY A 188 34.38 46.51 -22.19
C GLY A 188 34.50 45.24 -23.03
N MET A 189 33.46 44.39 -23.05
CA MET A 189 33.46 43.20 -23.92
C MET A 189 33.31 43.58 -25.40
N ASN A 190 33.97 42.83 -26.28
CA ASN A 190 33.85 43.03 -27.72
C ASN A 190 32.50 42.54 -28.26
N GLU A 191 32.09 43.06 -29.42
CA GLU A 191 30.78 42.77 -30.01
C GLU A 191 30.57 41.28 -30.33
N SER A 192 31.64 40.55 -30.67
CA SER A 192 31.55 39.11 -30.97
C SER A 192 31.17 38.29 -29.73
N LEU A 193 31.79 38.56 -28.57
CA LEU A 193 31.49 37.86 -27.33
C LEU A 193 30.10 38.22 -26.81
N VAL A 194 29.67 39.48 -26.97
CA VAL A 194 28.30 39.89 -26.61
C VAL A 194 27.25 39.11 -27.41
N LYS A 195 27.47 38.93 -28.72
CA LYS A 195 26.59 38.12 -29.58
C LYS A 195 26.60 36.64 -29.20
N GLU A 196 27.76 36.11 -28.82
CA GLU A 196 27.86 34.72 -28.35
C GLU A 196 27.08 34.51 -27.04
N CYS A 197 27.18 35.45 -26.08
CA CYS A 197 26.38 35.41 -24.86
C CYS A 197 24.87 35.51 -25.14
N GLU A 198 24.45 36.34 -26.11
CA GLU A 198 23.05 36.44 -26.55
C GLU A 198 22.57 35.10 -27.13
N GLN A 199 23.36 34.48 -28.01
CA GLN A 199 23.05 33.17 -28.58
C GLN A 199 22.91 32.06 -27.53
N ILE A 200 23.77 32.06 -26.49
CA ILE A 200 23.68 31.11 -25.40
C ILE A 200 22.35 31.28 -24.65
N VAL A 201 21.99 32.52 -24.29
CA VAL A 201 20.73 32.80 -23.59
C VAL A 201 19.52 32.41 -24.42
N ASP A 202 19.54 32.71 -25.72
CA ASP A 202 18.45 32.36 -26.63
C ASP A 202 18.32 30.83 -26.79
N SER A 203 19.44 30.10 -26.89
CA SER A 203 19.46 28.63 -26.98
C SER A 203 18.86 27.99 -25.73
N GLU A 204 19.32 28.39 -24.54
CA GLU A 204 18.81 27.89 -23.26
C GLU A 204 17.32 28.22 -23.09
N PHE A 205 16.89 29.41 -23.50
CA PHE A 205 15.49 29.80 -23.47
C PHE A 205 14.63 28.96 -24.41
N CYS A 206 15.13 28.63 -25.61
CA CYS A 206 14.45 27.74 -26.55
C CYS A 206 14.22 26.35 -25.95
N GLU A 207 15.20 25.78 -25.24
CA GLU A 207 15.05 24.49 -24.56
C GLU A 207 13.95 24.54 -23.50
N VAL A 208 13.92 25.59 -22.68
CA VAL A 208 12.86 25.79 -21.67
C VAL A 208 11.49 25.94 -22.34
N GLN A 209 11.41 26.65 -23.46
CA GLN A 209 10.17 26.84 -24.22
C GLN A 209 9.63 25.51 -24.77
N GLU A 210 10.50 24.58 -25.19
CA GLU A 210 10.11 23.23 -25.59
C GLU A 210 9.60 22.39 -24.42
N GLN A 211 10.26 22.46 -23.27
CA GLN A 211 9.78 21.77 -22.05
C GLN A 211 8.39 22.26 -21.64
N ILE A 212 8.14 23.57 -21.69
CA ILE A 212 6.83 24.15 -21.40
C ILE A 212 5.77 23.66 -22.42
N LYS A 213 6.11 23.53 -23.70
CA LYS A 213 5.20 22.95 -24.71
C LYS A 213 4.81 21.52 -24.36
N LEU A 214 5.79 20.67 -24.01
CA LEU A 214 5.55 19.28 -23.65
C LEU A 214 4.63 19.17 -22.43
N LEU A 215 4.91 19.95 -21.38
CA LEU A 215 4.08 20.00 -20.17
C LEU A 215 2.65 20.49 -20.46
N HIS A 216 2.48 21.48 -21.34
CA HIS A 216 1.16 21.93 -21.77
C HIS A 216 0.39 20.84 -22.53
N GLU A 217 1.06 20.09 -23.39
CA GLU A 217 0.43 19.00 -24.14
C GLU A 217 0.03 17.83 -23.23
N GLU A 218 0.88 17.47 -22.28
CA GLU A 218 0.60 16.46 -21.25
C GLU A 218 -0.60 16.89 -20.38
N ARG A 219 -0.63 18.15 -19.93
CA ARG A 219 -1.75 18.69 -19.16
C ARG A 219 -3.05 18.69 -19.96
N LYS A 220 -3.00 19.01 -21.25
CA LYS A 220 -4.17 18.95 -22.13
C LYS A 220 -4.70 17.52 -22.25
N LYS A 221 -3.83 16.54 -22.48
CA LYS A 221 -4.18 15.11 -22.51
C LYS A 221 -4.83 14.67 -21.19
N LEU A 222 -4.30 15.13 -20.06
CA LEU A 222 -4.88 14.85 -18.74
C LEU A 222 -6.30 15.43 -18.57
N LEU A 223 -6.51 16.67 -19.01
CA LEU A 223 -7.83 17.33 -18.98
C LEU A 223 -8.85 16.63 -19.89
N ASP A 224 -8.43 16.19 -21.08
CA ASP A 224 -9.30 15.45 -21.99
C ASP A 224 -9.61 14.04 -21.45
N ALA A 225 -8.65 13.37 -20.81
CA ALA A 225 -8.89 12.10 -20.11
C ALA A 225 -9.88 12.26 -18.95
N LEU A 226 -9.77 13.36 -18.17
CA LEU A 226 -10.73 13.71 -17.13
C LEU A 226 -12.13 13.95 -17.71
N ARG A 227 -12.25 14.63 -18.86
CA ARG A 227 -13.54 14.81 -19.55
C ARG A 227 -14.14 13.47 -19.98
N GLN A 228 -13.35 12.56 -20.55
CA GLN A 228 -13.86 11.25 -20.95
C GLN A 228 -14.32 10.42 -19.75
N LEU A 229 -13.60 10.48 -18.63
CA LEU A 229 -14.01 9.83 -17.38
C LEU A 229 -15.30 10.44 -16.82
N GLU A 230 -15.48 11.75 -16.90
CA GLU A 230 -16.72 12.42 -16.49
C GLU A 230 -17.90 12.05 -17.41
N MET A 231 -17.68 11.95 -18.72
CA MET A 231 -18.70 11.49 -19.68
C MET A 231 -19.08 10.02 -19.47
N ALA A 232 -18.10 9.14 -19.26
CA ALA A 232 -18.34 7.73 -18.98
C ALA A 232 -19.13 7.52 -17.67
N ASN A 233 -18.89 8.36 -16.66
CA ASN A 233 -19.69 8.36 -15.43
C ASN A 233 -21.14 8.81 -15.67
N LEU A 234 -21.37 9.79 -16.54
CA LEU A 234 -22.72 10.24 -16.90
C LEU A 234 -23.49 9.20 -17.72
N GLU A 235 -22.85 8.53 -18.69
CA GLU A 235 -23.46 7.45 -19.48
C GLU A 235 -23.83 6.23 -18.62
N ALA A 236 -22.98 5.89 -17.64
CA ALA A 236 -23.29 4.85 -16.67
C ALA A 236 -24.51 5.19 -15.80
N GLU A 237 -24.75 6.47 -15.49
CA GLU A 237 -25.95 6.93 -14.80
C GLU A 237 -27.19 6.95 -15.72
N ALA A 238 -27.04 7.40 -16.97
CA ALA A 238 -28.16 7.48 -17.93
C ALA A 238 -28.66 6.09 -18.36
N SER A 239 -27.77 5.09 -18.40
CA SER A 239 -28.12 3.70 -18.75
C SER A 239 -28.90 2.97 -17.63
N GLY A 240 -29.07 3.61 -16.47
CA GLY A 240 -29.84 3.07 -15.36
C GLY A 240 -31.33 3.38 -15.43
N ILE A 241 -32.04 3.12 -16.54
CA ILE A 241 -33.51 2.90 -16.65
C ILE A 241 -33.79 2.35 -18.07
N HIS A 242 -33.94 1.03 -18.22
CA HIS A 242 -35.01 0.42 -19.05
C HIS A 242 -35.07 -1.07 -18.68
N ASP A 243 -35.93 -1.41 -17.72
CA ASP A 243 -36.07 -2.74 -17.11
C ASP A 243 -36.75 -3.78 -18.04
N ASP A 244 -36.78 -3.56 -19.35
CA ASP A 244 -37.61 -4.37 -20.27
C ASP A 244 -36.87 -5.09 -21.41
N VAL A 245 -35.54 -4.94 -21.56
CA VAL A 245 -34.85 -5.53 -22.74
C VAL A 245 -34.11 -6.84 -22.44
N TYR A 246 -34.04 -7.29 -21.19
CA TYR A 246 -33.53 -8.63 -20.87
C TYR A 246 -34.67 -9.58 -20.48
N GLN A 247 -35.45 -9.99 -21.47
CA GLN A 247 -36.32 -11.17 -21.35
C GLN A 247 -35.47 -12.44 -21.25
N LEU A 248 -34.84 -12.67 -20.09
CA LEU A 248 -34.25 -13.95 -19.75
C LEU A 248 -35.40 -14.91 -19.44
N ARG A 249 -35.68 -15.75 -20.44
CA ARG A 249 -36.60 -16.90 -20.45
C ARG A 249 -36.78 -17.51 -19.04
N ASN A 250 -38.00 -17.34 -18.52
CA ASN A 250 -38.52 -17.87 -17.26
C ASN A 250 -38.12 -19.34 -17.01
N HIS A 251 -37.01 -19.58 -16.30
CA HIS A 251 -36.83 -20.84 -15.58
C HIS A 251 -37.37 -20.69 -14.17
N LYS A 252 -38.49 -21.39 -13.95
CA LYS A 252 -39.22 -21.49 -12.68
C LYS A 252 -38.31 -22.10 -11.60
N TYR A 253 -37.63 -21.25 -10.82
CA TYR A 253 -37.17 -21.63 -9.49
C TYR A 253 -37.93 -20.83 -8.44
N SER A 254 -38.65 -21.60 -7.64
CA SER A 254 -39.43 -21.20 -6.49
C SER A 254 -38.62 -20.32 -5.52
N SER A 255 -39.14 -19.12 -5.26
CA SER A 255 -39.15 -18.41 -3.98
C SER A 255 -38.23 -18.98 -2.87
N LEU A 256 -37.02 -18.45 -2.73
CA LEU A 256 -36.27 -18.52 -1.48
C LEU A 256 -35.53 -17.20 -1.20
N GLY A 257 -35.87 -16.56 -0.10
CA GLY A 257 -34.98 -15.64 0.62
C GLY A 257 -34.82 -14.23 0.04
N ARG A 258 -35.77 -13.35 0.36
CA ARG A 258 -35.70 -11.89 0.25
C ARG A 258 -34.55 -11.34 1.14
N GLY A 259 -33.32 -11.38 0.65
CA GLY A 259 -32.14 -10.82 1.31
C GLY A 259 -32.22 -9.30 1.37
N LYS A 260 -32.38 -8.75 2.57
CA LYS A 260 -32.33 -7.31 2.83
C LYS A 260 -30.90 -6.82 2.61
N TYR A 261 -30.68 -6.03 1.56
CA TYR A 261 -29.45 -5.27 1.36
C TYR A 261 -29.16 -4.39 2.58
N SER A 262 -28.10 -4.70 3.32
CA SER A 262 -27.59 -3.85 4.40
C SER A 262 -26.66 -2.78 3.80
N GLU A 263 -27.02 -1.52 3.99
CA GLU A 263 -26.25 -0.35 3.55
C GLU A 263 -24.96 -0.24 4.41
N CYS A 264 -23.84 -0.76 3.92
CA CYS A 264 -22.53 -0.62 4.58
C CYS A 264 -21.90 0.74 4.21
N SER A 265 -21.70 1.61 5.21
CA SER A 265 -21.16 2.97 5.07
C SER A 265 -19.63 3.01 5.11
N THR A 266 -19.00 3.54 4.06
CA THR A 266 -17.56 3.86 3.99
C THR A 266 -17.33 5.35 4.25
N SER A 267 -17.21 5.79 5.51
CA SER A 267 -16.87 7.19 5.80
C SER A 267 -15.90 7.36 6.97
N ALA A 268 -14.73 6.71 6.92
CA ALA A 268 -13.61 7.07 7.78
C ALA A 268 -12.82 8.25 7.15
N SER A 269 -13.29 9.48 7.35
CA SER A 269 -12.52 10.69 7.01
C SER A 269 -11.79 11.17 8.26
N SER A 270 -10.51 10.83 8.36
CA SER A 270 -9.61 11.26 9.44
C SER A 270 -9.21 12.74 9.25
N ASP A 271 -9.98 13.66 9.83
CA ASP A 271 -9.67 15.12 9.85
C ASP A 271 -9.50 15.67 11.28
N ASP A 272 -9.25 14.80 12.24
CA ASP A 272 -9.09 15.18 13.64
C ASP A 272 -7.70 14.76 14.13
N LYS A 273 -6.66 15.50 13.73
CA LYS A 273 -5.38 15.48 14.41
C LYS A 273 -5.61 15.92 15.86
N GLN A 274 -5.32 15.01 16.79
CA GLN A 274 -5.26 15.28 18.21
C GLN A 274 -3.86 15.85 18.47
N GLU A 275 -3.81 17.02 19.10
CA GLU A 275 -2.60 17.72 19.50
C GLU A 275 -1.78 16.81 20.44
N PHE A 276 -0.71 16.22 19.92
CA PHE A 276 0.42 15.80 20.73
C PHE A 276 1.51 16.85 20.53
N GLU A 277 2.10 17.28 21.64
CA GLU A 277 3.13 18.31 21.72
C GLU A 277 4.27 18.01 20.74
N ASP A 278 4.53 18.99 19.86
CA ASP A 278 5.58 18.94 18.85
C ASP A 278 6.94 18.78 19.55
N ILE A 279 7.56 17.60 19.40
CA ILE A 279 9.00 17.46 19.62
C ILE A 279 9.67 17.97 18.34
N SER A 280 10.37 19.08 18.48
CA SER A 280 11.07 19.87 17.46
C SER A 280 11.62 19.08 16.27
N GLU A 281 11.16 19.41 15.06
CA GLU A 281 11.63 18.90 13.76
C GLU A 281 12.92 19.62 13.26
N GLU A 282 13.79 20.07 14.16
CA GLU A 282 15.07 20.69 13.79
C GLU A 282 16.20 19.69 14.06
N ASP A 283 16.42 18.78 13.11
CA ASP A 283 17.73 18.16 12.86
C ASP A 283 17.67 17.47 11.49
N GLU A 284 17.75 18.30 10.46
CA GLU A 284 18.01 17.92 9.08
C GLU A 284 19.43 17.35 8.99
N ALA A 285 19.59 16.07 9.34
CA ALA A 285 20.89 15.42 9.44
C ALA A 285 21.47 15.09 8.05
N SER A 286 22.52 15.81 7.68
CA SER A 286 23.36 15.55 6.50
C SER A 286 23.99 14.15 6.59
N PHE A 287 23.71 13.32 5.58
CA PHE A 287 24.25 11.97 5.46
C PHE A 287 25.68 12.04 4.89
N HIS A 288 26.69 11.64 5.67
CA HIS A 288 28.05 11.47 5.16
C HIS A 288 28.27 9.99 4.80
N ASP A 289 28.65 9.75 3.54
CA ASP A 289 28.97 8.43 2.98
C ASP A 289 30.33 7.95 3.54
N THR A 290 30.31 7.16 4.63
CA THR A 290 31.50 6.45 5.09
C THR A 290 31.70 5.17 4.27
N LYS A 291 32.60 5.25 3.29
CA LYS A 291 33.08 4.10 2.52
C LYS A 291 33.99 3.22 3.38
N GLU A 292 33.42 2.39 4.24
CA GLU A 292 34.12 1.20 4.75
C GLU A 292 33.74 0.01 3.86
N SER A 293 34.67 -0.35 2.97
CA SER A 293 34.59 -1.52 2.10
C SER A 293 34.83 -2.78 2.93
N PHE A 294 33.76 -3.51 3.26
CA PHE A 294 33.86 -4.87 3.78
C PHE A 294 34.13 -5.81 2.61
N GLY A 295 35.35 -6.36 2.56
CA GLY A 295 35.67 -7.48 1.67
C GLY A 295 34.97 -8.74 2.18
N GLU A 296 34.32 -9.49 1.29
CA GLU A 296 33.95 -10.86 1.59
C GLU A 296 35.23 -11.65 1.92
N PRO A 297 35.24 -12.47 2.98
CA PRO A 297 36.40 -13.28 3.33
C PRO A 297 36.69 -14.30 2.20
N ASP A 298 37.91 -14.25 1.68
CA ASP A 298 38.45 -15.18 0.69
C ASP A 298 38.67 -16.55 1.37
N VAL A 299 37.62 -17.39 1.39
CA VAL A 299 37.69 -18.73 1.97
C VAL A 299 38.32 -19.68 0.96
N GLY A 300 39.63 -19.86 1.08
CA GLY A 300 40.39 -20.91 0.41
C GLY A 300 39.91 -22.29 0.84
N SER A 301 38.98 -22.87 0.08
CA SER A 301 38.64 -24.29 0.13
C SER A 301 38.38 -24.76 -1.29
N VAL A 302 38.94 -25.91 -1.65
CA VAL A 302 38.91 -26.56 -2.98
C VAL A 302 37.52 -27.13 -3.31
N LEU A 303 36.46 -26.46 -2.86
CA LEU A 303 35.09 -26.78 -3.23
C LEU A 303 34.88 -26.31 -4.66
N THR A 304 34.46 -27.23 -5.53
CA THR A 304 34.04 -26.99 -6.91
C THR A 304 33.05 -25.81 -6.94
N HIS A 305 33.56 -24.60 -7.15
CA HIS A 305 32.75 -23.39 -7.21
C HIS A 305 31.96 -23.43 -8.51
N PHE A 306 30.76 -24.01 -8.47
CA PHE A 306 29.81 -23.84 -9.54
C PHE A 306 29.33 -22.39 -9.51
N LYS A 307 29.49 -21.70 -10.65
CA LYS A 307 28.98 -20.34 -10.81
C LYS A 307 27.45 -20.38 -10.85
N ARG A 308 26.81 -19.80 -9.83
CA ARG A 308 25.34 -19.63 -9.76
C ARG A 308 24.83 -18.73 -10.89
N ARG A 309 23.58 -18.94 -11.31
CA ARG A 309 22.94 -18.08 -12.33
C ARG A 309 22.81 -16.63 -11.88
N THR A 310 22.85 -15.73 -12.87
CA THR A 310 22.76 -14.26 -12.67
C THR A 310 21.56 -13.63 -13.36
N LYS A 311 20.74 -14.44 -14.04
CA LYS A 311 19.46 -14.04 -14.64
C LYS A 311 18.47 -15.21 -14.63
N LEU A 312 17.19 -14.89 -14.67
CA LEU A 312 16.14 -15.86 -14.97
C LEU A 312 16.10 -16.18 -16.48
N PRO A 313 15.45 -17.28 -16.90
CA PRO A 313 15.13 -17.52 -18.30
C PRO A 313 14.34 -16.36 -18.91
N ASP A 314 14.57 -16.10 -20.19
CA ASP A 314 13.79 -15.11 -20.94
C ASP A 314 12.36 -15.66 -21.14
N PRO A 315 11.31 -14.85 -20.93
CA PRO A 315 9.93 -15.34 -20.93
C PRO A 315 9.50 -15.82 -22.33
N ALA A 316 8.92 -17.02 -22.39
CA ALA A 316 8.42 -17.62 -23.64
C ALA A 316 7.18 -16.89 -24.20
N GLU A 317 6.32 -16.37 -23.34
CA GLU A 317 5.06 -15.71 -23.70
C GLU A 317 5.03 -14.23 -23.27
N LYS A 318 4.15 -13.45 -23.91
CA LYS A 318 3.85 -12.09 -23.45
C LYS A 318 2.83 -12.11 -22.33
N GLU A 319 3.10 -11.34 -21.28
CA GLU A 319 2.19 -11.23 -20.14
C GLU A 319 0.88 -10.53 -20.50
N ARG A 320 -0.23 -11.00 -19.90
CA ARG A 320 -1.53 -10.33 -19.95
C ARG A 320 -1.70 -9.44 -18.71
N GLY A 321 -2.11 -8.19 -18.94
CA GLY A 321 -2.48 -7.29 -17.85
C GLY A 321 -3.79 -7.74 -17.19
N VAL A 322 -3.71 -8.20 -15.93
CA VAL A 322 -4.89 -8.55 -15.12
C VAL A 322 -4.95 -7.63 -13.91
N SER A 323 -6.12 -7.03 -13.67
CA SER A 323 -6.32 -6.20 -12.48
C SER A 323 -6.44 -7.06 -11.23
N LEU A 324 -5.57 -6.85 -10.24
CA LEU A 324 -5.69 -7.53 -8.94
C LEU A 324 -7.04 -7.21 -8.28
N TRP A 325 -7.45 -5.95 -8.31
CA TRP A 325 -8.70 -5.49 -7.68
C TRP A 325 -9.92 -6.22 -8.22
N SER A 326 -10.02 -6.42 -9.55
CA SER A 326 -11.18 -7.12 -10.12
C SER A 326 -11.29 -8.56 -9.63
N MET A 327 -10.17 -9.20 -9.27
CA MET A 327 -10.13 -10.57 -8.77
C MET A 327 -10.47 -10.68 -7.28
N ILE A 328 -10.19 -9.65 -6.47
CA ILE A 328 -10.33 -9.73 -5.01
C ILE A 328 -11.40 -8.84 -4.40
N LYS A 329 -12.05 -7.95 -5.17
CA LYS A 329 -13.05 -6.99 -4.66
C LYS A 329 -14.19 -7.62 -3.83
N ASP A 330 -14.58 -8.86 -4.11
CA ASP A 330 -15.68 -9.55 -3.41
C ASP A 330 -15.21 -10.26 -2.11
N ASN A 331 -13.90 -10.18 -1.82
CA ASN A 331 -13.26 -10.73 -0.63
C ASN A 331 -12.89 -9.66 0.40
N VAL A 332 -13.32 -8.40 0.22
CA VAL A 332 -13.12 -7.34 1.21
C VAL A 332 -13.71 -7.76 2.56
N GLY A 333 -12.92 -7.59 3.62
CA GLY A 333 -13.26 -8.02 4.98
C GLY A 333 -13.05 -9.50 5.25
N LYS A 334 -12.62 -10.30 4.27
CA LYS A 334 -12.33 -11.74 4.41
C LYS A 334 -10.83 -12.01 4.44
N ASP A 335 -10.49 -13.23 4.85
CA ASP A 335 -9.14 -13.79 4.70
C ASP A 335 -8.91 -14.19 3.23
N LEU A 336 -7.83 -13.68 2.63
CA LEU A 336 -7.46 -13.95 1.24
C LEU A 336 -6.74 -15.28 1.05
N THR A 337 -6.39 -15.99 2.12
CA THR A 337 -5.66 -17.27 2.05
C THR A 337 -6.41 -18.33 1.23
N ARG A 338 -7.75 -18.22 1.14
CA ARG A 338 -8.62 -19.11 0.37
C ARG A 338 -8.94 -18.63 -1.05
N VAL A 339 -8.47 -17.45 -1.44
CA VAL A 339 -8.73 -16.89 -2.78
C VAL A 339 -7.71 -17.44 -3.76
N CYS A 340 -8.19 -18.18 -4.76
CA CYS A 340 -7.38 -18.61 -5.89
C CYS A 340 -7.17 -17.42 -6.82
N LEU A 341 -5.92 -16.97 -6.93
CA LEU A 341 -5.51 -15.94 -7.87
C LEU A 341 -4.88 -16.59 -9.10
N PRO A 342 -5.01 -15.98 -10.30
CA PRO A 342 -4.25 -16.41 -11.48
C PRO A 342 -2.75 -16.46 -11.23
N VAL A 343 -2.04 -17.29 -11.99
CA VAL A 343 -0.58 -17.47 -11.85
C VAL A 343 0.22 -16.17 -12.08
N TYR A 344 -0.34 -15.20 -12.81
CA TYR A 344 0.28 -13.91 -13.10
C TYR A 344 0.61 -13.07 -11.85
N PHE A 345 -0.06 -13.34 -10.72
CA PHE A 345 0.24 -12.68 -9.45
C PHE A 345 1.33 -13.39 -8.63
N ASN A 346 1.83 -14.52 -9.12
CA ASN A 346 2.88 -15.28 -8.47
C ASN A 346 4.27 -14.87 -8.98
N GLU A 347 5.27 -15.14 -8.15
CA GLU A 347 6.69 -15.22 -8.52
C GLU A 347 7.12 -16.69 -8.57
N PRO A 348 8.18 -17.03 -9.33
CA PRO A 348 8.59 -18.42 -9.58
C PRO A 348 9.38 -19.04 -8.40
N ILE A 349 8.95 -18.75 -7.17
CA ILE A 349 9.42 -19.39 -5.94
C ILE A 349 8.24 -19.69 -5.02
N SER A 350 8.36 -20.75 -4.23
CA SER A 350 7.39 -21.13 -3.21
C SER A 350 7.66 -20.40 -1.90
N SER A 351 6.71 -20.43 -0.96
CA SER A 351 6.96 -19.90 0.38
C SER A 351 8.06 -20.67 1.14
N LEU A 352 8.35 -21.93 0.76
CA LEU A 352 9.47 -22.71 1.32
C LEU A 352 10.81 -22.08 0.91
N GLN A 353 10.94 -21.75 -0.37
CA GLN A 353 12.10 -21.03 -0.90
C GLN A 353 12.19 -19.61 -0.34
N LYS A 354 11.04 -18.93 -0.15
CA LYS A 354 10.99 -17.60 0.46
C LYS A 354 11.51 -17.59 1.89
N CYS A 355 11.29 -18.66 2.66
CA CYS A 355 11.90 -18.82 3.99
C CYS A 355 13.43 -18.86 3.92
N PHE A 356 14.01 -19.50 2.91
CA PHE A 356 15.47 -19.48 2.72
C PHE A 356 15.98 -18.11 2.23
N GLU A 357 15.18 -17.34 1.49
CA GLU A 357 15.54 -15.98 1.05
C GLU A 357 15.89 -15.06 2.23
N ASP A 358 15.29 -15.26 3.41
CA ASP A 358 15.62 -14.52 4.63
C ASP A 358 17.10 -14.71 5.08
N LEU A 359 17.74 -15.80 4.64
CA LEU A 359 19.14 -16.13 4.97
C LEU A 359 20.17 -15.57 3.97
N GLU A 360 19.78 -14.64 3.08
CA GLU A 360 20.73 -13.98 2.14
C GLU A 360 22.00 -13.49 2.85
N TYR A 361 21.82 -12.86 4.02
CA TYR A 361 22.86 -12.26 4.85
C TYR A 361 23.27 -13.16 6.04
N SER A 362 23.26 -14.49 5.86
CA SER A 362 23.64 -15.46 6.89
C SER A 362 25.04 -15.24 7.49
N TYR A 363 25.96 -14.56 6.79
CA TYR A 363 27.28 -14.22 7.32
C TYR A 363 27.22 -13.36 8.59
N LEU A 364 26.13 -12.63 8.82
CA LEU A 364 25.92 -11.88 10.08
C LEU A 364 25.85 -12.84 11.28
N LEU A 365 25.34 -14.06 11.09
CA LEU A 365 25.31 -15.09 12.12
C LEU A 365 26.68 -15.74 12.34
N ASP A 366 27.46 -15.93 11.27
CA ASP A 366 28.87 -16.34 11.39
C ASP A 366 29.67 -15.30 12.20
N GLN A 367 29.49 -14.01 11.90
CA GLN A 367 30.10 -12.92 12.66
C GLN A 367 29.61 -12.89 14.12
N ALA A 368 28.31 -13.08 14.35
CA ALA A 368 27.74 -13.14 15.70
C ALA A 368 28.33 -14.30 16.53
N TYR A 369 28.57 -15.45 15.89
CA TYR A 369 29.22 -16.60 16.52
C TYR A 369 30.65 -16.25 16.95
N GLU A 370 31.47 -15.71 16.03
CA GLU A 370 32.84 -15.28 16.32
C GLU A 370 32.91 -14.20 17.40
N TYR A 371 31.97 -13.23 17.38
CA TYR A 371 31.94 -12.18 18.39
C TYR A 371 31.72 -12.73 19.80
N GLY A 372 30.79 -13.67 20.00
CA GLY A 372 30.64 -14.21 21.35
C GLY A 372 31.73 -15.21 21.75
N LYS A 373 32.36 -15.94 20.81
CA LYS A 373 33.61 -16.66 21.12
C LYS A 373 34.70 -15.72 21.64
N SER A 374 34.77 -14.50 21.10
CA SER A 374 35.69 -13.45 21.55
C SER A 374 35.21 -12.67 22.79
N GLY A 375 34.10 -13.08 23.42
CA GLY A 375 33.53 -12.41 24.61
C GLY A 375 32.82 -11.07 24.33
N LYS A 376 32.57 -10.74 23.05
CA LYS A 376 31.93 -9.49 22.63
C LYS A 376 30.40 -9.66 22.48
N SER A 377 29.73 -9.98 23.59
CA SER A 377 28.28 -10.30 23.61
C SER A 377 27.39 -9.20 23.03
N LEU A 378 27.74 -7.92 23.19
CA LEU A 378 26.98 -6.81 22.61
C LEU A 378 27.02 -6.85 21.08
N LEU A 379 28.20 -7.07 20.48
CA LEU A 379 28.34 -7.19 19.03
C LEU A 379 27.63 -8.43 18.49
N ARG A 380 27.65 -9.54 19.23
CA ARG A 380 26.83 -10.73 18.91
C ARG A 380 25.35 -10.35 18.82
N ALA A 381 24.78 -9.74 19.86
CA ALA A 381 23.37 -9.36 19.88
C ALA A 381 23.01 -8.35 18.76
N LEU A 382 23.90 -7.39 18.48
CA LEU A 382 23.73 -6.43 17.39
C LEU A 382 23.73 -7.10 16.01
N ASN A 383 24.57 -8.12 15.78
CA ASN A 383 24.58 -8.88 14.54
C ASN A 383 23.33 -9.74 14.37
N VAL A 384 22.81 -10.32 15.46
CA VAL A 384 21.51 -11.02 15.44
C VAL A 384 20.37 -10.05 15.10
N ALA A 385 20.39 -8.84 15.66
CA ALA A 385 19.43 -7.79 15.32
C ALA A 385 19.52 -7.37 13.85
N ALA A 386 20.73 -7.21 13.31
CA ALA A 386 20.95 -6.93 11.91
C ALA A 386 20.44 -8.05 11.01
N PHE A 387 20.73 -9.31 11.34
CA PHE A 387 20.22 -10.48 10.61
C PHE A 387 18.69 -10.49 10.56
N ALA A 388 18.02 -10.32 11.71
CA ALA A 388 16.56 -10.32 11.80
C ALA A 388 15.90 -9.20 10.96
N VAL A 389 16.54 -8.04 10.84
CA VAL A 389 16.09 -6.94 9.96
C VAL A 389 16.38 -7.23 8.49
N SER A 390 17.55 -7.80 8.20
CA SER A 390 18.03 -8.02 6.82
C SER A 390 17.13 -8.93 5.99
N GLY A 391 16.38 -9.85 6.60
CA GLY A 391 15.42 -10.71 5.91
C GLY A 391 14.30 -9.95 5.19
N TYR A 392 14.03 -8.70 5.60
CA TYR A 392 13.06 -7.82 4.93
C TYR A 392 13.62 -7.12 3.70
N ALA A 393 14.93 -7.07 3.48
CA ALA A 393 15.51 -6.34 2.36
C ALA A 393 15.02 -6.85 1.00
N SER A 394 14.79 -8.16 0.91
CA SER A 394 14.33 -8.82 -0.30
C SER A 394 12.90 -8.47 -0.72
N THR A 395 12.12 -7.75 0.10
CA THR A 395 10.71 -7.41 -0.18
C THR A 395 10.55 -6.09 -0.92
N GLU A 396 11.59 -5.24 -0.95
CA GLU A 396 11.59 -3.97 -1.67
C GLU A 396 11.25 -4.22 -3.15
N GLY A 397 10.28 -3.47 -3.68
CA GLY A 397 9.79 -3.60 -5.07
C GLY A 397 9.16 -4.95 -5.47
N ARG A 398 9.06 -5.94 -4.57
CA ARG A 398 8.37 -7.21 -4.87
C ARG A 398 6.87 -6.99 -4.83
N HIS A 399 6.20 -7.24 -5.95
CA HIS A 399 4.75 -7.05 -6.13
C HIS A 399 4.01 -8.36 -6.45
N CYS A 400 4.74 -9.46 -6.56
CA CYS A 400 4.22 -10.81 -6.73
C CYS A 400 4.27 -11.55 -5.39
N LYS A 401 3.42 -12.57 -5.23
CA LYS A 401 3.43 -13.45 -4.04
C LYS A 401 4.09 -14.79 -4.37
N PRO A 402 4.82 -15.43 -3.44
CA PRO A 402 5.31 -16.79 -3.67
C PRO A 402 4.14 -17.78 -3.83
N PHE A 403 4.40 -18.93 -4.42
CA PHE A 403 3.43 -20.03 -4.43
C PHE A 403 3.18 -20.52 -3.01
N ASN A 404 1.89 -20.71 -2.67
CA ASN A 404 1.55 -21.46 -1.46
C ASN A 404 1.96 -22.92 -1.72
N PRO A 405 2.86 -23.50 -0.90
CA PRO A 405 3.34 -24.86 -1.15
C PRO A 405 2.18 -25.88 -1.05
N LEU A 406 2.33 -27.05 -1.67
CA LEU A 406 1.45 -28.19 -1.46
C LEU A 406 1.77 -28.86 -0.12
N LEU A 407 0.80 -29.55 0.47
CA LEU A 407 1.07 -30.28 1.72
C LEU A 407 2.13 -31.36 1.46
N GLY A 408 3.18 -31.39 2.29
CA GLY A 408 4.34 -32.26 2.09
C GLY A 408 5.36 -31.81 1.04
N GLU A 409 5.15 -30.65 0.42
CA GLU A 409 6.18 -30.02 -0.41
C GLU A 409 7.41 -29.67 0.43
N THR A 410 8.59 -29.91 -0.13
CA THR A 410 9.88 -29.71 0.53
C THR A 410 10.78 -28.78 -0.28
N TYR A 411 11.78 -28.20 0.38
CA TYR A 411 12.86 -27.47 -0.31
C TYR A 411 14.16 -27.59 0.49
N GLU A 412 15.22 -28.03 -0.19
CA GLU A 412 16.59 -27.96 0.30
C GLU A 412 17.39 -26.81 -0.33
N ALA A 413 18.26 -26.21 0.48
CA ALA A 413 19.31 -25.34 -0.01
C ALA A 413 20.65 -25.68 0.65
N ASP A 414 21.56 -26.19 -0.16
CA ASP A 414 22.94 -26.51 0.19
C ASP A 414 23.86 -25.45 -0.45
N PHE A 415 24.42 -24.58 0.37
CA PHE A 415 25.29 -23.48 -0.05
C PHE A 415 26.64 -23.58 0.69
N PRO A 416 27.54 -24.50 0.28
CA PRO A 416 28.86 -24.67 0.88
C PRO A 416 29.69 -23.38 0.88
N GLU A 417 29.52 -22.52 -0.12
CA GLU A 417 30.17 -21.21 -0.23
C GLU A 417 29.78 -20.25 0.91
N LYS A 418 28.53 -20.34 1.40
CA LYS A 418 28.07 -19.64 2.60
C LYS A 418 28.25 -20.49 3.87
N GLY A 419 28.58 -21.77 3.71
CA GLY A 419 28.68 -22.76 4.78
C GLY A 419 27.36 -23.02 5.49
N ILE A 420 26.25 -23.02 4.76
CA ILE A 420 24.90 -23.26 5.31
C ILE A 420 24.19 -24.40 4.58
N ARG A 421 23.41 -25.16 5.35
CA ARG A 421 22.47 -26.18 4.87
C ARG A 421 21.09 -25.91 5.45
N PHE A 422 20.13 -25.62 4.58
CA PHE A 422 18.75 -25.29 4.92
C PHE A 422 17.80 -26.35 4.38
N PHE A 423 16.77 -26.64 5.17
CA PHE A 423 15.67 -27.51 4.78
C PHE A 423 14.34 -26.95 5.28
N SER A 424 13.28 -27.12 4.48
CA SER A 424 11.92 -26.74 4.87
C SER A 424 10.87 -27.67 4.29
N GLU A 425 9.75 -27.77 4.99
CA GLU A 425 8.59 -28.58 4.62
C GLU A 425 7.29 -27.82 4.92
N LYS A 426 6.29 -27.97 4.06
CA LYS A 426 4.92 -27.58 4.43
C LYS A 426 4.28 -28.69 5.26
N VAL A 427 4.27 -28.46 6.58
CA VAL A 427 3.84 -29.41 7.60
C VAL A 427 2.34 -29.41 7.86
N SER A 428 1.63 -28.33 7.50
CA SER A 428 0.17 -28.25 7.64
C SER A 428 -0.48 -27.40 6.54
N HIS A 429 -1.75 -27.67 6.23
CA HIS A 429 -2.52 -26.98 5.19
C HIS A 429 -3.63 -26.05 5.74
N HIS A 430 -4.27 -26.44 6.86
CA HIS A 430 -5.37 -25.70 7.49
C HIS A 430 -5.18 -25.58 9.01
N PRO A 431 -4.38 -24.60 9.49
CA PRO A 431 -3.77 -23.51 8.74
C PRO A 431 -2.54 -23.92 7.94
N THR A 432 -2.11 -23.10 6.99
CA THR A 432 -0.85 -23.35 6.28
C THR A 432 0.31 -23.08 7.24
N VAL A 433 1.09 -24.11 7.54
CA VAL A 433 2.30 -24.02 8.37
C VAL A 433 3.48 -24.54 7.58
N ILE A 434 4.56 -23.77 7.56
CA ILE A 434 5.84 -24.14 7.00
C ILE A 434 6.81 -24.25 8.17
N ALA A 435 7.53 -25.37 8.26
CA ALA A 435 8.62 -25.55 9.20
C ALA A 435 9.95 -25.48 8.44
N CYS A 436 10.97 -24.90 9.06
CA CYS A 436 12.30 -24.82 8.49
C CYS A 436 13.39 -25.07 9.54
N HIS A 437 14.53 -25.55 9.09
CA HIS A 437 15.74 -25.77 9.87
C HIS A 437 16.96 -25.45 9.01
N CYS A 438 17.92 -24.74 9.59
CA CYS A 438 19.16 -24.34 8.95
C CYS A 438 20.32 -24.55 9.91
N GLU A 439 21.41 -25.10 9.38
CA GLU A 439 22.67 -25.23 10.09
C GLU A 439 23.73 -24.38 9.38
N GLY A 440 24.47 -23.60 10.16
CA GLY A 440 25.61 -22.82 9.69
C GLY A 440 26.87 -23.10 10.50
N LYS A 441 27.82 -22.16 10.50
CA LYS A 441 29.12 -22.33 11.18
C LYS A 441 29.00 -21.99 12.67
N GLY A 442 28.65 -23.00 13.46
CA GLY A 442 28.53 -22.90 14.92
C GLY A 442 27.22 -22.29 15.42
N TRP A 443 26.21 -22.31 14.56
CA TRP A 443 24.87 -21.87 14.86
C TRP A 443 23.82 -22.70 14.11
N LYS A 444 22.62 -22.76 14.69
CA LYS A 444 21.42 -23.37 14.12
C LYS A 444 20.29 -22.37 14.16
N PHE A 445 19.48 -22.35 13.11
CA PHE A 445 18.32 -21.50 12.97
C PHE A 445 17.12 -22.34 12.56
N TRP A 446 16.00 -22.19 13.26
CA TRP A 446 14.77 -22.90 12.90
C TRP A 446 13.55 -22.10 13.29
N GLY A 447 12.42 -22.51 12.75
CA GLY A 447 11.13 -21.97 13.14
C GLY A 447 10.02 -22.49 12.25
N ASP A 448 8.81 -22.36 12.75
CA ASP A 448 7.58 -22.53 11.99
C ASP A 448 6.94 -21.16 11.70
N THR A 449 6.29 -21.05 10.56
CA THR A 449 5.56 -19.85 10.17
C THR A 449 4.18 -20.19 9.63
N ASN A 450 3.20 -19.43 10.12
CA ASN A 450 1.85 -19.33 9.61
C ASN A 450 1.58 -17.86 9.27
N LEU A 451 0.71 -17.58 8.29
CA LEU A 451 0.41 -16.23 7.84
C LEU A 451 -1.08 -15.97 7.91
N ARG A 452 -1.50 -15.02 8.76
CA ARG A 452 -2.88 -14.55 8.81
C ARG A 452 -3.03 -13.32 7.92
N SER A 453 -4.08 -13.29 7.11
CA SER A 453 -4.36 -12.15 6.23
C SER A 453 -5.68 -11.47 6.57
N LYS A 454 -5.73 -10.14 6.48
CA LYS A 454 -6.94 -9.32 6.61
C LYS A 454 -7.01 -8.32 5.46
N PHE A 455 -8.07 -8.39 4.67
CA PHE A 455 -8.26 -7.47 3.54
C PHE A 455 -9.18 -6.29 3.90
N TRP A 456 -8.62 -5.09 4.01
CA TRP A 456 -9.33 -3.85 4.33
C TRP A 456 -9.87 -3.11 3.10
N GLY A 457 -9.85 -3.75 1.92
CA GLY A 457 -10.25 -3.16 0.64
C GLY A 457 -9.19 -2.29 0.00
N ARG A 458 -8.64 -1.32 0.73
CA ARG A 458 -7.53 -0.48 0.24
C ARG A 458 -6.15 -1.09 0.44
N SER A 459 -6.03 -1.97 1.41
CA SER A 459 -4.79 -2.64 1.79
C SER A 459 -5.06 -4.05 2.27
N ILE A 460 -4.04 -4.90 2.18
CA ILE A 460 -4.04 -6.25 2.75
C ILE A 460 -3.01 -6.26 3.87
N GLN A 461 -3.44 -6.56 5.09
CA GLN A 461 -2.54 -6.74 6.22
C GLN A 461 -2.20 -8.21 6.38
N LEU A 462 -0.91 -8.51 6.50
CA LEU A 462 -0.34 -9.82 6.70
C LEU A 462 0.33 -9.86 8.08
N GLU A 463 -0.16 -10.74 8.93
CA GLU A 463 0.30 -10.92 10.31
C GLU A 463 0.99 -12.30 10.39
N PRO A 464 2.33 -12.33 10.39
CA PRO A 464 3.06 -13.58 10.56
C PRO A 464 2.89 -14.09 11.99
N VAL A 465 2.69 -15.40 12.11
CA VAL A 465 2.55 -16.13 13.38
C VAL A 465 3.61 -17.20 13.41
N GLY A 466 4.40 -17.23 14.48
CA GLY A 466 5.52 -18.14 14.63
C GLY A 466 6.68 -17.49 15.38
N ILE A 467 7.61 -18.31 15.87
CA ILE A 467 8.82 -17.87 16.54
C ILE A 467 10.01 -18.42 15.75
N LEU A 468 10.89 -17.51 15.34
CA LEU A 468 12.21 -17.86 14.80
C LEU A 468 13.17 -18.00 15.98
N THR A 469 13.93 -19.09 15.99
CA THR A 469 14.91 -19.40 17.02
C THR A 469 16.28 -19.56 16.38
N LEU A 470 17.27 -18.88 16.98
CA LEU A 470 18.68 -19.01 16.68
C LEU A 470 19.38 -19.55 17.93
N GLU A 471 20.19 -20.59 17.79
CA GLU A 471 21.03 -21.16 18.85
C GLU A 471 22.48 -21.23 18.38
N PHE A 472 23.40 -20.73 19.19
CA PHE A 472 24.84 -20.90 18.99
C PHE A 472 25.36 -22.13 19.75
N ASP A 473 26.50 -22.70 19.33
CA ASP A 473 27.07 -23.91 19.97
C ASP A 473 27.36 -23.76 21.47
N ASP A 474 27.60 -22.53 21.92
CA ASP A 474 27.81 -22.24 23.35
C ASP A 474 26.52 -22.24 24.17
N GLY A 475 25.36 -22.46 23.53
CA GLY A 475 24.02 -22.51 24.10
C GLY A 475 23.37 -21.14 24.31
N GLU A 476 23.90 -20.06 23.71
CA GLU A 476 23.17 -18.79 23.64
C GLU A 476 22.06 -18.87 22.59
N ILE A 477 20.85 -18.45 22.97
CA ILE A 477 19.65 -18.55 22.17
C ILE A 477 19.04 -17.16 22.01
N PHE A 478 18.64 -16.82 20.79
CA PHE A 478 17.83 -15.66 20.47
C PHE A 478 16.52 -16.06 19.80
N GLN A 479 15.40 -15.48 20.24
CA GLN A 479 14.07 -15.75 19.71
C GLN A 479 13.33 -14.48 19.34
N TRP A 480 12.69 -14.46 18.16
CA TRP A 480 11.86 -13.33 17.73
C TRP A 480 10.73 -13.76 16.80
N SER A 481 9.72 -12.90 16.68
CA SER A 481 8.67 -13.02 15.68
C SER A 481 8.82 -11.92 14.63
N LYS A 482 8.43 -12.22 13.39
CA LYS A 482 8.36 -11.24 12.31
C LYS A 482 7.29 -10.16 12.60
N VAL A 483 7.50 -8.95 12.09
CA VAL A 483 6.55 -7.84 12.19
C VAL A 483 5.44 -7.92 11.14
N THR A 484 4.39 -7.11 11.30
CA THR A 484 3.28 -7.02 10.36
C THR A 484 3.75 -6.45 9.02
N THR A 485 3.24 -6.99 7.93
CA THR A 485 3.42 -6.45 6.58
C THR A 485 2.09 -5.95 6.04
N THR A 486 2.04 -4.75 5.47
CA THR A 486 0.85 -4.24 4.80
C THR A 486 1.14 -4.02 3.32
N ILE A 487 0.27 -4.56 2.46
CA ILE A 487 0.30 -4.34 1.01
C ILE A 487 -0.66 -3.19 0.68
N TYR A 488 -0.15 -2.15 0.02
CA TYR A 488 -0.89 -0.95 -0.35
C TYR A 488 -1.17 -0.88 -1.85
N ASN A 489 -1.94 0.14 -2.27
CA ASN A 489 -2.27 0.46 -3.66
C ASN A 489 -3.00 -0.66 -4.43
N ILE A 490 -3.79 -1.48 -3.73
CA ILE A 490 -4.59 -2.56 -4.33
C ILE A 490 -5.55 -2.05 -5.43
N LEU A 491 -6.11 -0.85 -5.24
CA LEU A 491 -7.10 -0.23 -6.13
C LEU A 491 -6.47 0.53 -7.31
N LEU A 492 -5.45 1.35 -7.02
CA LEU A 492 -4.84 2.28 -7.95
C LEU A 492 -3.39 2.51 -7.56
N GLY A 493 -2.50 2.51 -8.56
CA GLY A 493 -1.07 2.66 -8.39
C GLY A 493 -0.33 1.33 -8.41
N LYS A 494 0.99 1.38 -8.19
CA LYS A 494 1.81 0.19 -8.07
C LYS A 494 1.70 -0.38 -6.66
N LEU A 495 1.50 -1.69 -6.56
CA LEU A 495 1.55 -2.42 -5.31
C LEU A 495 2.91 -2.25 -4.66
N TYR A 496 2.92 -2.05 -3.35
CA TYR A 496 4.13 -2.07 -2.55
C TYR A 496 3.81 -2.61 -1.15
N CYS A 497 4.84 -3.13 -0.49
CA CYS A 497 4.76 -3.63 0.88
C CYS A 497 5.45 -2.63 1.82
N ASP A 498 4.86 -2.41 2.98
CA ASP A 498 5.52 -1.75 4.11
C ASP A 498 5.51 -2.69 5.32
N HIS A 499 6.55 -2.59 6.14
CA HIS A 499 6.72 -3.41 7.34
C HIS A 499 6.65 -2.51 8.57
N HIS A 500 5.81 -2.88 9.54
CA HIS A 500 5.58 -2.05 10.71
C HIS A 500 5.28 -2.86 11.97
N GLY A 501 5.55 -2.26 13.11
CA GLY A 501 5.34 -2.86 14.42
C GLY A 501 6.64 -2.98 15.23
N ILE A 502 6.59 -3.77 16.29
CA ILE A 502 7.70 -3.96 17.22
C ILE A 502 8.19 -5.40 17.12
N MET A 503 9.44 -5.57 16.73
CA MET A 503 10.18 -6.83 16.85
C MET A 503 10.91 -6.86 18.19
N LYS A 504 10.68 -7.93 18.96
CA LYS A 504 11.39 -8.18 20.21
C LYS A 504 12.25 -9.42 20.02
N ILE A 505 13.57 -9.24 20.08
CA ILE A 505 14.56 -10.31 20.00
C ILE A 505 15.00 -10.62 21.41
N ARG A 506 14.55 -11.75 21.95
CA ARG A 506 14.81 -12.18 23.32
C ARG A 506 16.05 -13.06 23.33
N GLY A 507 17.12 -12.60 23.97
CA GLY A 507 18.28 -13.43 24.28
C GLY A 507 18.11 -14.13 25.64
N ASN A 508 18.60 -15.36 25.77
CA ASN A 508 18.59 -16.09 27.04
C ASN A 508 19.77 -15.74 27.99
N ARG A 509 20.69 -14.87 27.55
CA ARG A 509 21.87 -14.44 28.33
C ARG A 509 21.89 -12.94 28.57
N GLN A 510 22.94 -12.26 28.13
CA GLN A 510 23.28 -10.92 28.59
C GLN A 510 22.41 -9.83 27.96
N TYR A 511 21.98 -10.02 26.70
CA TYR A 511 21.35 -8.96 25.92
C TYR A 511 20.06 -9.41 25.23
N SER A 512 19.11 -8.48 25.12
CA SER A 512 17.92 -8.57 24.28
C SER A 512 17.78 -7.29 23.45
N CYS A 513 17.04 -7.36 22.35
CA CYS A 513 16.86 -6.22 21.43
C CYS A 513 15.38 -5.89 21.23
N MET A 514 15.06 -4.61 21.14
CA MET A 514 13.74 -4.16 20.72
C MET A 514 13.87 -3.21 19.53
N LEU A 515 13.28 -3.58 18.40
CA LEU A 515 13.34 -2.84 17.14
C LEU A 515 11.92 -2.45 16.71
N LYS A 516 11.71 -1.17 16.43
CA LYS A 516 10.47 -0.61 15.91
C LYS A 516 10.62 -0.34 14.43
N PHE A 517 9.82 -1.05 13.64
CA PHE A 517 9.59 -0.76 12.23
C PHE A 517 8.51 0.32 12.15
N LYS A 518 8.85 1.48 11.62
CA LYS A 518 7.96 2.63 11.57
C LYS A 518 6.99 2.48 10.41
N GLU A 519 5.69 2.50 10.73
CA GLU A 519 4.63 2.52 9.73
C GLU A 519 4.72 3.77 8.86
N GLN A 520 4.69 3.56 7.55
CA GLN A 520 4.74 4.65 6.58
C GLN A 520 3.43 5.45 6.61
N SER A 521 3.56 6.76 6.83
CA SER A 521 2.47 7.73 6.62
C SER A 521 2.53 8.33 5.23
N ILE A 522 1.40 8.75 4.67
CA ILE A 522 1.31 9.41 3.35
C ILE A 522 2.20 10.66 3.26
N LEU A 523 2.46 11.31 4.40
CA LEU A 523 3.30 12.51 4.50
C LEU A 523 4.78 12.20 4.81
N ASP A 524 5.12 10.94 5.08
CA ASP A 524 6.47 10.58 5.49
C ASP A 524 7.44 10.66 4.30
N ARG A 525 8.43 11.54 4.40
CA ARG A 525 9.47 11.70 3.38
C ARG A 525 10.57 10.65 3.50
N ASN A 526 10.66 9.96 4.63
CA ASN A 526 11.74 9.02 4.90
C ASN A 526 11.18 7.65 5.30
N PRO A 527 10.77 6.83 4.33
CA PRO A 527 10.11 5.55 4.59
C PRO A 527 11.10 4.47 5.07
N HIS A 528 10.55 3.31 5.41
CA HIS A 528 11.27 2.06 5.70
C HIS A 528 12.13 2.08 6.97
N GLN A 529 11.87 3.04 7.88
CA GLN A 529 12.70 3.25 9.06
C GLN A 529 12.60 2.11 10.07
N VAL A 530 13.74 1.69 10.59
CA VAL A 530 13.86 0.81 11.75
C VAL A 530 14.66 1.54 12.82
N ASN A 531 14.14 1.61 14.04
CA ASN A 531 14.82 2.23 15.18
C ASN A 531 14.61 1.38 16.42
N GLY A 532 15.62 1.27 17.28
CA GLY A 532 15.56 0.39 18.43
C GLY A 532 16.79 0.48 19.31
N PHE A 533 16.93 -0.49 20.20
CA PHE A 533 18.05 -0.57 21.12
C PHE A 533 18.31 -2.00 21.55
N VAL A 534 19.52 -2.22 22.05
CA VAL A 534 19.93 -3.43 22.75
C VAL A 534 19.99 -3.09 24.24
N GLU A 535 19.36 -3.92 25.07
CA GLU A 535 19.33 -3.77 26.52
C GLU A 535 19.93 -4.99 27.20
N ASP A 536 20.58 -4.77 28.34
CA ASP A 536 21.07 -5.86 29.19
C ASP A 536 19.95 -6.43 30.09
N VAL A 537 20.27 -7.46 30.86
CA VAL A 537 19.36 -8.10 31.83
C VAL A 537 18.81 -7.15 32.90
N THR A 538 19.43 -5.99 33.11
CA THR A 538 18.95 -4.96 34.05
C THR A 538 17.99 -3.96 33.40
N GLY A 539 17.80 -4.04 32.07
CA GLY A 539 17.04 -3.09 31.26
C GLY A 539 17.83 -1.84 30.87
N LYS A 540 19.15 -1.80 31.13
CA LYS A 540 19.99 -0.67 30.73
C LYS A 540 20.29 -0.78 29.24
N LYS A 541 20.12 0.34 28.51
CA LYS A 541 20.46 0.42 27.09
C LYS A 541 21.97 0.34 26.92
N ALA A 542 22.41 -0.68 26.20
CA ALA A 542 23.82 -0.90 25.86
C ALA A 542 24.17 -0.37 24.47
N ALA A 543 23.19 -0.24 23.57
CA ALA A 543 23.36 0.38 22.27
C ALA A 543 22.02 0.85 21.70
N THR A 544 22.06 1.87 20.84
CA THR A 544 20.94 2.29 19.99
C THR A 544 21.16 1.79 18.58
N VAL A 545 20.10 1.31 17.93
CA VAL A 545 20.10 0.76 16.56
C VAL A 545 19.17 1.60 15.69
N PHE A 546 19.59 1.99 14.49
CA PHE A 546 18.75 2.76 13.58
C PHE A 546 19.15 2.55 12.11
N GLY A 547 18.21 2.77 11.19
CA GLY A 547 18.46 2.66 9.76
C GLY A 547 17.19 2.39 8.97
N LYS A 548 17.32 1.64 7.89
CA LYS A 548 16.22 1.22 7.01
C LYS A 548 16.31 -0.27 6.70
N TRP A 549 15.17 -0.95 6.75
CA TRP A 549 15.14 -2.40 6.48
C TRP A 549 15.45 -2.76 5.02
N ASN A 550 15.42 -1.79 4.10
CA ASN A 550 15.69 -1.99 2.67
C ASN A 550 17.07 -1.50 2.20
N ASP A 551 17.89 -0.92 3.08
CA ASP A 551 19.13 -0.27 2.67
C ASP A 551 20.30 -0.54 3.63
N SER A 552 20.22 -0.08 4.88
CA SER A 552 21.33 -0.23 5.82
C SER A 552 20.90 -0.05 7.27
N LEU A 553 21.64 -0.67 8.19
CA LEU A 553 21.43 -0.59 9.64
C LEU A 553 22.73 -0.20 10.33
N TYR A 554 22.62 0.73 11.28
CA TYR A 554 23.73 1.26 12.06
C TYR A 554 23.46 1.11 13.55
N TYR A 555 24.52 1.19 14.35
CA TYR A 555 24.42 1.28 15.79
C TYR A 555 25.34 2.33 16.38
N VAL A 556 25.00 2.78 17.59
CA VAL A 556 25.85 3.59 18.47
C VAL A 556 25.88 2.91 19.83
N ALA A 557 27.08 2.59 20.32
CA ALA A 557 27.25 2.00 21.65
C ALA A 557 26.94 3.00 22.78
N GLY A 558 26.40 2.51 23.90
CA GLY A 558 25.94 3.30 25.04
C GLY A 558 24.61 4.02 24.81
N ASP A 559 24.33 5.05 25.62
CA ASP A 559 23.08 5.83 25.57
C ASP A 559 22.93 6.73 24.32
N GLY A 560 23.92 6.72 23.41
CA GLY A 560 23.78 7.02 21.99
C GLY A 560 23.03 8.28 21.58
N ILE A 561 23.47 9.47 22.03
CA ILE A 561 22.98 10.76 21.51
C ILE A 561 23.72 11.17 20.22
N ASN A 562 24.98 10.75 20.05
CA ASN A 562 25.82 11.22 18.95
C ASN A 562 25.79 10.26 17.75
N LYS A 563 24.95 10.55 16.74
CA LYS A 563 24.94 9.79 15.48
C LYS A 563 26.25 9.86 14.69
N ALA A 564 27.14 10.82 14.98
CA ALA A 564 28.44 10.90 14.33
C ALA A 564 29.38 9.74 14.69
N SER A 565 29.13 9.04 15.80
CA SER A 565 29.86 7.82 16.18
C SER A 565 29.14 6.53 15.75
N ALA A 566 28.24 6.62 14.76
CA ALA A 566 27.52 5.46 14.28
C ALA A 566 28.42 4.52 13.48
N SER A 567 28.27 3.23 13.73
CA SER A 567 28.98 2.15 13.04
C SER A 567 27.99 1.32 12.22
N LEU A 568 28.39 0.91 11.01
CA LEU A 568 27.57 0.08 10.14
C LEU A 568 27.46 -1.35 10.72
N LEU A 569 26.24 -1.88 10.81
CA LEU A 569 25.98 -3.30 11.13
C LEU A 569 25.77 -4.12 9.87
N TRP A 570 24.98 -3.59 8.94
CA TRP A 570 24.56 -4.31 7.74
C TRP A 570 24.17 -3.33 6.64
N LYS A 571 24.42 -3.73 5.40
CA LYS A 571 24.02 -3.01 4.19
C LYS A 571 23.46 -3.99 3.18
N ALA A 572 22.33 -3.63 2.58
CA ALA A 572 21.67 -4.41 1.55
C ALA A 572 22.55 -4.50 0.29
N THR A 573 22.54 -5.69 -0.31
CA THR A 573 23.18 -5.94 -1.61
C THR A 573 22.55 -5.04 -2.68
N LYS A 574 23.37 -4.46 -3.55
CA LYS A 574 22.87 -3.66 -4.67
C LYS A 574 21.99 -4.50 -5.59
N ALA A 575 20.94 -3.90 -6.13
CA ALA A 575 20.07 -4.54 -7.11
C ALA A 575 20.88 -5.06 -8.32
N PRO A 576 20.52 -6.21 -8.89
CA PRO A 576 21.19 -6.73 -10.08
C PRO A 576 21.01 -5.79 -11.27
N PRO A 577 21.98 -5.73 -12.21
CA PRO A 577 21.87 -4.87 -13.40
C PRO A 577 20.68 -5.24 -14.29
N ASN A 578 20.32 -6.53 -14.33
CA ASN A 578 19.17 -7.04 -15.07
C ASN A 578 18.01 -7.30 -14.10
N VAL A 579 17.24 -6.24 -13.81
CA VAL A 579 16.07 -6.33 -12.92
C VAL A 579 15.02 -7.23 -13.55
N THR A 580 14.62 -8.29 -12.83
CA THR A 580 13.58 -9.21 -13.29
C THR A 580 12.19 -8.59 -13.11
N ARG A 581 11.18 -9.10 -13.82
CA ARG A 581 9.78 -8.68 -13.58
C ARG A 581 9.31 -8.92 -12.14
N TYR A 582 9.98 -9.79 -11.39
CA TYR A 582 9.64 -10.12 -10.01
C TYR A 582 10.44 -9.28 -8.99
N ASN A 583 11.35 -8.43 -9.46
CA ASN A 583 12.30 -7.65 -8.66
C ASN A 583 13.20 -8.53 -7.76
N PHE A 584 13.67 -9.68 -8.29
CA PHE A 584 14.54 -10.59 -7.54
C PHE A 584 15.91 -9.97 -7.24
N THR A 585 16.42 -10.21 -6.03
CA THR A 585 17.85 -10.01 -5.72
C THR A 585 18.70 -11.05 -6.47
N SER A 586 20.01 -10.82 -6.54
CA SER A 586 20.95 -11.82 -7.06
C SER A 586 20.84 -13.16 -6.32
N PHE A 587 20.63 -13.11 -5.00
CA PHE A 587 20.42 -14.31 -4.18
C PHE A 587 19.08 -14.98 -4.49
N ALA A 588 17.99 -14.21 -4.56
CA ALA A 588 16.66 -14.71 -4.88
C ALA A 588 16.62 -15.42 -6.24
N MET A 589 17.38 -14.91 -7.22
CA MET A 589 17.53 -15.58 -8.50
C MET A 589 18.11 -16.99 -8.34
N THR A 590 18.95 -17.30 -7.37
CA THR A 590 19.51 -18.66 -7.22
C THR A 590 18.55 -19.70 -6.64
N LEU A 591 17.45 -19.27 -6.00
CA LEU A 591 16.63 -20.14 -5.15
C LEU A 591 15.90 -21.27 -5.91
N ASN A 592 15.54 -21.03 -7.18
CA ASN A 592 14.85 -22.01 -8.03
C ASN A 592 15.77 -22.68 -9.08
N GLU A 593 17.09 -22.46 -8.96
CA GLU A 593 18.09 -23.02 -9.85
C GLU A 593 18.22 -24.54 -9.64
N LEU A 594 18.17 -25.30 -10.75
CA LEU A 594 18.59 -26.69 -10.80
C LEU A 594 20.02 -26.73 -11.36
N ILE A 595 21.02 -26.75 -10.46
CA ILE A 595 22.41 -26.92 -10.88
C ILE A 595 22.61 -28.34 -11.44
N PRO A 596 23.56 -28.55 -12.37
CA PRO A 596 23.81 -29.88 -12.94
C PRO A 596 24.07 -30.93 -11.86
N GLY A 597 23.39 -32.08 -11.95
CA GLY A 597 23.54 -33.19 -10.99
C GLY A 597 22.71 -33.05 -9.70
N LEU A 598 21.97 -31.94 -9.52
CA LEU A 598 21.12 -31.73 -8.35
C LEU A 598 19.79 -32.48 -8.49
N GLU A 599 19.15 -32.43 -9.66
CA GLU A 599 17.82 -33.04 -9.89
C GLU A 599 17.80 -34.53 -9.52
N GLU A 600 18.87 -35.26 -9.83
CA GLU A 600 19.03 -36.69 -9.52
C GLU A 600 19.24 -36.97 -8.03
N LYS A 601 19.40 -35.93 -7.20
CA LYS A 601 19.49 -36.03 -5.74
C LYS A 601 18.21 -35.59 -5.06
N LEU A 602 17.32 -34.85 -5.73
CA LEU A 602 16.15 -34.26 -5.08
C LEU A 602 15.03 -35.28 -4.83
N PRO A 603 14.25 -35.14 -3.76
CA PRO A 603 13.01 -35.91 -3.59
C PRO A 603 11.96 -35.46 -4.62
N PRO A 604 10.96 -36.31 -4.94
CA PRO A 604 9.85 -35.92 -5.82
C PRO A 604 8.98 -34.80 -5.25
N THR A 605 9.17 -34.41 -3.99
CA THR A 605 8.44 -33.34 -3.30
C THR A 605 9.13 -31.98 -3.37
N ASP A 606 10.31 -31.86 -3.99
CA ASP A 606 11.08 -30.62 -4.00
C ASP A 606 10.41 -29.50 -4.83
N SER A 607 10.33 -28.27 -4.27
CA SER A 607 9.72 -27.11 -4.92
C SER A 607 10.25 -26.81 -6.32
N ARG A 608 11.51 -27.14 -6.65
CA ARG A 608 12.06 -26.90 -8.00
C ARG A 608 11.49 -27.83 -9.07
N LEU A 609 10.91 -28.95 -8.66
CA LEU A 609 10.24 -29.92 -9.55
C LEU A 609 8.74 -29.61 -9.73
N ARG A 610 8.25 -28.57 -9.06
CA ARG A 610 6.85 -28.15 -9.11
C ARG A 610 6.51 -27.54 -10.49
N PRO A 611 5.55 -28.10 -11.25
CA PRO A 611 5.37 -27.78 -12.67
C PRO A 611 4.80 -26.37 -12.94
N ASP A 612 3.81 -25.90 -12.16
CA ASP A 612 3.26 -24.54 -12.32
C ASP A 612 4.30 -23.46 -12.01
N GLN A 613 5.16 -23.70 -11.02
CA GLN A 613 6.28 -22.83 -10.70
C GLN A 613 7.35 -22.82 -11.80
N ARG A 614 7.71 -23.98 -12.35
CA ARG A 614 8.69 -24.10 -13.43
C ARG A 614 8.23 -23.41 -14.71
N HIS A 615 6.98 -23.64 -15.12
CA HIS A 615 6.40 -22.96 -16.28
C HIS A 615 6.35 -21.44 -16.08
N LEU A 616 6.01 -20.96 -14.87
CA LEU A 616 6.02 -19.52 -14.59
C LEU A 616 7.43 -18.92 -14.74
N GLU A 617 8.45 -19.63 -14.26
CA GLU A 617 9.85 -19.18 -14.38
C GLU A 617 10.30 -19.04 -15.84
N ASN A 618 9.87 -19.95 -16.70
CA ASN A 618 10.13 -19.93 -18.13
C ASN A 618 9.24 -18.92 -18.88
N GLY A 619 8.31 -18.26 -18.21
CA GLY A 619 7.33 -17.36 -18.83
C GLY A 619 6.32 -18.08 -19.74
N GLU A 620 6.03 -19.36 -19.47
CA GLU A 620 4.97 -20.15 -20.12
C GLU A 620 3.67 -20.00 -19.32
N TYR A 621 3.04 -18.83 -19.41
CA TYR A 621 1.98 -18.43 -18.49
C TYR A 621 0.70 -19.25 -18.60
N GLU A 622 0.32 -19.65 -19.82
CA GLU A 622 -0.86 -20.48 -20.03
C GLU A 622 -0.69 -21.86 -19.37
N LYS A 623 0.43 -22.55 -19.65
CA LYS A 623 0.78 -23.82 -19.01
C LYS A 623 0.90 -23.71 -17.49
N ALA A 624 1.55 -22.64 -17.01
CA ALA A 624 1.69 -22.39 -15.58
C ALA A 624 0.33 -22.26 -14.88
N ASN A 625 -0.64 -21.60 -15.53
CA ASN A 625 -1.97 -21.43 -14.98
C ASN A 625 -2.80 -22.72 -15.01
N GLU A 626 -2.66 -23.55 -16.05
CA GLU A 626 -3.30 -24.87 -16.16
C GLU A 626 -2.78 -25.82 -15.07
N GLU A 627 -1.46 -25.92 -14.93
CA GLU A 627 -0.82 -26.77 -13.91
C GLU A 627 -1.17 -26.30 -12.50
N LYS A 628 -1.24 -24.98 -12.27
CA LYS A 628 -1.65 -24.44 -10.97
C LYS A 628 -3.06 -24.90 -10.62
N GLN A 629 -3.99 -24.83 -11.57
CA GLN A 629 -5.36 -25.30 -11.37
C GLN A 629 -5.43 -26.82 -11.16
N ARG A 630 -4.58 -27.61 -11.85
CA ARG A 630 -4.50 -29.07 -11.67
C ARG A 630 -4.02 -29.41 -10.25
N LEU A 631 -2.92 -28.82 -9.80
CA LEU A 631 -2.35 -29.05 -8.47
C LEU A 631 -3.28 -28.57 -7.35
N GLU A 632 -3.91 -27.39 -7.49
CA GLU A 632 -4.88 -26.90 -6.52
C GLU A 632 -6.13 -27.78 -6.44
N ARG A 633 -6.64 -28.29 -7.57
CA ARG A 633 -7.75 -29.25 -7.59
C ARG A 633 -7.36 -30.53 -6.85
N ARG A 634 -6.18 -31.06 -7.12
CA ARG A 634 -5.66 -32.26 -6.44
C ARG A 634 -5.58 -32.07 -4.94
N GLN A 635 -5.01 -30.96 -4.48
CA GLN A 635 -4.96 -30.60 -3.06
C GLN A 635 -6.36 -30.49 -2.45
N ARG A 636 -7.38 -30.02 -3.20
CA ARG A 636 -8.77 -29.97 -2.72
C ARG A 636 -9.46 -31.34 -2.67
N MET A 637 -9.04 -32.30 -3.49
CA MET A 637 -9.56 -33.68 -3.49
C MET A 637 -8.92 -34.50 -2.36
N SER A 638 -7.63 -34.27 -2.07
CA SER A 638 -6.90 -34.86 -0.94
C SER A 638 -7.28 -34.26 0.43
N ARG A 639 -8.52 -33.79 0.61
CA ARG A 639 -9.02 -33.31 1.91
C ARG A 639 -9.04 -34.42 2.95
N GLN A 640 -9.37 -35.65 2.54
CA GLN A 640 -9.33 -36.78 3.46
C GLN A 640 -7.92 -36.97 4.02
N ILE A 641 -6.86 -36.93 3.20
CA ILE A 641 -5.46 -36.98 3.67
C ILE A 641 -5.13 -35.83 4.65
N GLN A 642 -5.70 -34.64 4.42
CA GLN A 642 -5.52 -33.49 5.31
C GLN A 642 -6.24 -33.68 6.65
N GLU A 643 -7.44 -34.24 6.62
CA GLU A 643 -8.31 -34.46 7.80
C GLU A 643 -7.93 -35.74 8.56
N SER A 644 -7.41 -36.76 7.88
CA SER A 644 -7.05 -38.08 8.42
C SER A 644 -5.71 -38.09 9.16
N GLY A 645 -5.15 -36.91 9.44
CA GLY A 645 -3.93 -36.76 10.23
C GLY A 645 -2.65 -36.89 9.41
N TRP A 646 -2.49 -36.01 8.41
CA TRP A 646 -1.18 -35.81 7.76
C TRP A 646 -0.07 -35.67 8.81
N ARG A 647 0.97 -36.49 8.67
CA ARG A 647 2.17 -36.42 9.48
C ARG A 647 3.31 -35.91 8.61
N PRO A 648 3.91 -34.76 8.93
CA PRO A 648 5.08 -34.29 8.21
C PRO A 648 6.19 -35.33 8.31
N ARG A 649 7.01 -35.43 7.26
CA ARG A 649 8.01 -36.49 7.16
C ARG A 649 9.27 -36.16 7.95
N TRP A 650 9.70 -34.91 7.91
CA TRP A 650 11.01 -34.50 8.40
C TRP A 650 10.91 -33.61 9.63
N PHE A 651 9.69 -33.35 10.10
CA PHE A 651 9.39 -32.51 11.25
C PHE A 651 8.34 -33.16 12.15
N GLU A 652 8.52 -33.03 13.47
CA GLU A 652 7.57 -33.51 14.47
C GLU A 652 7.06 -32.35 15.33
N PRO A 653 5.77 -32.37 15.75
CA PRO A 653 5.25 -31.42 16.72
C PRO A 653 5.99 -31.49 18.06
N GLN A 654 6.40 -30.35 18.60
CA GLN A 654 7.13 -30.28 19.86
C GLN A 654 6.17 -30.09 21.05
N GLY A 655 5.79 -31.22 21.67
CA GLY A 655 4.99 -31.23 22.90
C GLY A 655 3.60 -30.62 22.72
N GLU A 656 3.14 -29.85 23.72
CA GLU A 656 1.86 -29.10 23.65
C GLU A 656 1.97 -27.81 22.82
N SER A 657 3.18 -27.41 22.43
CA SER A 657 3.36 -26.24 21.57
C SER A 657 3.02 -26.61 20.12
N GLU A 658 2.36 -25.70 19.39
CA GLU A 658 2.09 -25.86 17.95
C GLU A 658 3.38 -25.75 17.09
N SER A 659 4.57 -25.83 17.69
CA SER A 659 5.86 -25.70 16.98
C SER A 659 6.36 -27.04 16.45
N TYR A 660 7.22 -26.99 15.43
CA TYR A 660 7.75 -28.18 14.74
C TYR A 660 9.26 -28.25 14.86
N LYS A 661 9.78 -29.44 15.19
CA LYS A 661 11.20 -29.72 15.31
C LYS A 661 11.66 -30.63 14.17
N TYR A 662 12.75 -30.25 13.50
CA TYR A 662 13.41 -31.08 12.51
C TYR A 662 13.94 -32.37 13.14
N THR A 663 13.62 -33.52 12.55
CA THR A 663 13.96 -34.84 13.10
C THR A 663 15.25 -35.44 12.53
N GLY A 664 15.82 -34.83 11.50
CA GLY A 664 16.95 -35.40 10.75
C GLY A 664 16.50 -36.38 9.65
N GLY A 665 17.45 -37.09 9.05
CA GLY A 665 17.19 -38.13 8.06
C GLY A 665 17.08 -37.64 6.61
N TYR A 666 16.77 -36.36 6.39
CA TYR A 666 16.63 -35.83 5.02
C TYR A 666 17.95 -35.85 4.25
N TRP A 667 19.01 -35.32 4.87
CA TRP A 667 20.32 -35.24 4.23
C TRP A 667 20.93 -36.62 4.03
N GLU A 668 20.70 -37.54 4.96
CA GLU A 668 21.10 -38.94 4.86
C GLU A 668 20.39 -39.65 3.71
N ALA A 669 19.07 -39.45 3.56
CA ALA A 669 18.29 -39.99 2.44
C ALA A 669 18.74 -39.42 1.09
N ARG A 670 19.06 -38.12 1.07
CA ARG A 670 19.59 -37.41 -0.11
C ARG A 670 20.94 -37.96 -0.55
N ASP A 671 21.85 -38.22 0.38
CA ASP A 671 23.19 -38.72 0.08
C ASP A 671 23.17 -40.10 -0.61
N VAL A 672 22.20 -40.96 -0.24
CA VAL A 672 21.98 -42.27 -0.88
C VAL A 672 20.91 -42.26 -1.99
N LYS A 673 20.29 -41.10 -2.27
CA LYS A 673 19.23 -40.91 -3.28
C LYS A 673 18.00 -41.82 -3.09
N SER A 674 17.61 -42.06 -1.85
CA SER A 674 16.52 -42.97 -1.50
C SER A 674 15.26 -42.20 -1.10
N TRP A 675 14.24 -42.26 -1.95
CA TRP A 675 12.99 -41.49 -1.80
C TRP A 675 11.72 -42.35 -1.78
N ASP A 676 11.84 -43.66 -1.54
CA ASP A 676 10.73 -44.63 -1.64
C ASP A 676 9.52 -44.25 -0.78
N ASP A 677 9.74 -43.57 0.35
CA ASP A 677 8.65 -43.14 1.23
C ASP A 677 8.17 -41.69 0.99
N CYS A 678 8.69 -40.99 -0.02
CA CYS A 678 8.27 -39.64 -0.36
C CYS A 678 7.13 -39.69 -1.38
N PRO A 679 5.93 -39.16 -1.07
CA PRO A 679 4.81 -39.22 -2.00
C PRO A 679 5.06 -38.37 -3.24
N ASN A 680 4.58 -38.81 -4.41
CA ASN A 680 4.59 -38.00 -5.62
C ASN A 680 3.51 -36.90 -5.56
N ILE A 681 3.85 -35.77 -4.93
CA ILE A 681 2.90 -34.67 -4.73
C ILE A 681 2.70 -33.76 -5.95
N PHE A 682 3.34 -34.03 -7.08
CA PHE A 682 3.10 -33.28 -8.32
C PHE A 682 2.45 -34.13 -9.41
N GLY A 683 2.49 -35.46 -9.30
CA GLY A 683 1.88 -36.40 -10.24
C GLY A 683 0.37 -36.30 -10.38
N GLU A 684 -0.17 -37.05 -11.32
CA GLU A 684 -1.61 -37.21 -11.53
C GLU A 684 -2.28 -37.92 -10.34
N PHE A 685 -3.58 -37.66 -10.15
CA PHE A 685 -4.37 -38.39 -9.17
C PHE A 685 -4.89 -39.66 -9.82
N THR A 686 -4.34 -40.82 -9.47
CA THR A 686 -4.98 -42.09 -9.79
C THR A 686 -6.12 -42.31 -8.80
N GLU A 687 -7.34 -42.49 -9.33
CA GLU A 687 -8.55 -42.75 -8.50
C GLU A 687 -8.40 -43.99 -7.61
N GLU A 688 -7.47 -44.91 -7.93
CA GLU A 688 -7.22 -46.15 -7.17
C GLU A 688 -6.85 -45.93 -5.69
N VAL A 689 -6.38 -44.73 -5.30
CA VAL A 689 -6.04 -44.46 -3.88
C VAL A 689 -7.28 -44.09 -3.05
N ALA A 690 -8.42 -43.76 -3.66
CA ALA A 690 -9.63 -43.42 -2.92
C ALA A 690 -10.30 -44.64 -2.25
N ASP A 691 -10.07 -45.86 -2.75
CA ASP A 691 -10.73 -47.07 -2.24
C ASP A 691 -9.92 -47.83 -1.18
N CYS A 692 -8.73 -47.34 -0.79
CA CYS A 692 -7.87 -47.99 0.21
C CYS A 692 -7.72 -47.23 1.54
N ALA A 693 -8.51 -46.17 1.78
CA ALA A 693 -8.57 -45.45 3.06
C ALA A 693 -9.98 -45.50 3.64
#